data_AF-A0A7Y1YN47-F1
#
_entry.id   AF-A0A7Y1YN47-F1
#
_cell.length_a   1.000
_cell.length_b   1.000
_cell.length_c   1.000
_cell.angle_alpha   90.00
_cell.angle_beta   90.00
_cell.angle_gamma   90.00
#
_symmetry.space_group_name_H-M   'P 1'
#
loop_
_entity.id
_entity.type
_entity.pdbx_description
1 polymer ?
#
loop_
_entity_poly.entity_id
_entity_poly.type
_entity_poly.pdbx_seq_one_letter_code
_entity_poly.pdbx_strand_id
1 'polypeptide(L)'
;LEFAPDNANTVYAAAWRVERKPWTIISGGYEGGIYKSNDRGLTWKKLNNGLPQGLIGKSDLAVSAQNPDQLWALIEAPEGEGGVYRSDDRGEHFRLISTKKELLDRPFYYCNIDANPLNANSIYVNSTSFWHSVDGGKSWQKKDTPHGDNHDMWISPLDSNLFVQGNDGGAAVTMDGGLTWSSVNNQATAELYQVAVDDQFPFWLYAGQQDNTTIAVPALPPYSAPAGPKSFWMSVGGCETGPAIPKPGDPNIVYSNCKGRFGVYNKSTGQEQHYYVGAANMYGHNPKDLKFRFQRVAPIHISPHNPNVIYHASQYLHKTIDEGKSWNIISPDLTAFSPETQVISGAPITRDITGEEFFSTIYTVKESSVQKDLIWVGANDGPVHMTKNGGNSWENVTPVMWPQHGRVQTIEPSPHDPQKAYFAGYRYLLGDFKPYIFKTEDLGKTWTLLSTAGSGIPEYCPTRVIREDPNQKGLLYAGTEFGLYISFDDGAHWKSFQQNLPVTPITDIQIVEKSLIISTMGRSFWILDNLNVVYQINENEKIPIALFAPKVAHRMRYRGNNPEQVPHYPAPGLDICYYLPDAQKNLIMKIHDPQGQLIRTYHVDSTATKGNETEDMATGFTSITTSDQLSGTEGAHVLRWDLRHGSDVSNRRGPMVAPGKYQIELITGFKSYINFAEVKLDPRIEANGISETDLKKQEKLALDVQRTMAEADALVKFLDQNIKENETSLATETLQVLRSEIVTAEGRYQTPMLRDQLRYLSNMIDQADQLPGKDAFDRYDLLHAKLLDLKRQVRFPGIAK
;
A
#
# COMPACT_ATOMS: atom_id res chain seq x y z
N LEU A 1 -11.25 6.84 33.10
CA LEU A 1 -10.81 6.81 34.52
C LEU A 1 -9.86 7.97 34.67
N GLU A 2 -9.91 8.68 35.79
CA GLU A 2 -9.03 9.81 36.04
C GLU A 2 -8.48 9.76 37.47
N PHE A 3 -7.19 10.04 37.64
CA PHE A 3 -6.51 9.89 38.93
C PHE A 3 -6.24 11.26 39.56
N ALA A 4 -6.44 11.39 40.87
CA ALA A 4 -5.98 12.57 41.57
C ALA A 4 -4.43 12.57 41.60
N PRO A 5 -3.77 13.63 41.10
CA PRO A 5 -2.32 13.63 40.94
C PRO A 5 -1.56 13.73 42.27
N ASP A 6 -2.22 14.20 43.33
CA ASP A 6 -1.67 14.33 44.68
C ASP A 6 -1.94 13.12 45.59
N ASN A 7 -2.85 12.22 45.20
CA ASN A 7 -3.29 11.11 46.05
C ASN A 7 -3.75 9.89 45.25
N ALA A 8 -2.90 8.87 45.21
CA ALA A 8 -3.16 7.59 44.52
C ALA A 8 -4.40 6.82 45.03
N ASN A 9 -4.94 7.16 46.21
CA ASN A 9 -6.19 6.55 46.68
C ASN A 9 -7.43 7.16 46.01
N THR A 10 -7.34 8.41 45.56
CA THR A 10 -8.47 9.13 44.97
C THR A 10 -8.51 8.89 43.47
N VAL A 11 -9.57 8.25 43.00
CA VAL A 11 -9.78 7.90 41.59
C VAL A 11 -11.21 8.25 41.20
N TYR A 12 -11.39 8.81 40.02
CA TYR A 12 -12.68 9.12 39.44
C TYR A 12 -12.96 8.22 38.24
N ALA A 13 -14.22 7.84 38.07
CA ALA A 13 -14.68 7.03 36.94
C ALA A 13 -15.93 7.66 36.34
N ALA A 14 -15.96 7.75 35.01
CA ALA A 14 -17.17 7.95 34.25
C ALA A 14 -17.62 6.59 33.71
N ALA A 15 -18.91 6.30 33.82
CA ALA A 15 -19.53 5.13 33.22
C ALA A 15 -20.80 5.54 32.47
N TRP A 16 -20.95 5.04 31.26
CA TRP A 16 -22.11 5.31 30.40
C TRP A 16 -22.45 4.06 29.59
N ARG A 17 -23.68 4.01 29.09
CA ARG A 17 -24.10 2.95 28.17
C ARG A 17 -23.66 3.27 26.75
N VAL A 18 -23.01 2.30 26.11
CA VAL A 18 -22.71 2.32 24.68
C VAL A 18 -22.89 0.93 24.08
N GLU A 19 -23.51 0.84 22.91
CA GLU A 19 -23.60 -0.39 22.11
C GLU A 19 -23.56 -0.01 20.63
N ARG A 20 -22.73 -0.70 19.83
CA ARG A 20 -22.68 -0.51 18.38
C ARG A 20 -23.01 -1.81 17.66
N LYS A 21 -24.00 -1.74 16.79
CA LYS A 21 -24.42 -2.81 15.87
C LYS A 21 -24.16 -2.36 14.43
N PRO A 22 -24.18 -3.27 13.44
CA PRO A 22 -24.04 -2.90 12.04
C PRO A 22 -25.08 -1.88 11.54
N TRP A 23 -26.21 -1.75 12.23
CA TRP A 23 -27.34 -0.89 11.85
C TRP A 23 -27.68 0.22 12.83
N THR A 24 -26.97 0.34 13.97
CA THR A 24 -27.22 1.43 14.93
C THR A 24 -26.07 1.61 15.91
N ILE A 25 -25.90 2.84 16.38
CA ILE A 25 -25.21 3.17 17.63
C ILE A 25 -26.27 3.49 18.69
N ILE A 26 -26.08 2.97 19.90
CA ILE A 26 -26.80 3.37 21.11
C ILE A 26 -25.79 4.09 21.99
N SER A 27 -25.98 5.39 22.22
CA SER A 27 -25.12 6.23 23.07
C SER A 27 -25.96 6.91 24.15
N GLY A 28 -25.82 6.39 25.37
CA GLY A 28 -26.46 6.88 26.57
C GLY A 28 -27.55 5.97 27.16
N GLY A 29 -27.80 6.17 28.45
CA GLY A 29 -28.74 5.39 29.27
C GLY A 29 -29.09 6.13 30.57
N TYR A 30 -30.01 5.56 31.35
CA TYR A 30 -30.38 6.09 32.67
C TYR A 30 -29.48 5.52 33.78
N GLU A 31 -28.71 4.49 33.43
CA GLU A 31 -27.64 3.87 34.18
C GLU A 31 -26.31 4.60 33.96
N GLY A 32 -25.38 4.46 34.92
CA GLY A 32 -24.05 5.08 34.87
C GLY A 32 -23.92 6.33 35.72
N GLY A 33 -22.97 7.20 35.37
CA GLY A 33 -22.68 8.47 36.02
C GLY A 33 -21.20 8.66 36.31
N ILE A 34 -20.90 9.61 37.17
CA ILE A 34 -19.55 9.87 37.67
C ILE A 34 -19.43 9.30 39.08
N TYR A 35 -18.32 8.63 39.35
CA TYR A 35 -18.04 7.95 40.60
C TYR A 35 -16.68 8.38 41.14
N LYS A 36 -16.53 8.35 42.46
CA LYS A 36 -15.29 8.60 43.18
C LYS A 36 -14.97 7.43 44.10
N SER A 37 -13.73 6.98 44.03
CA SER A 37 -13.10 6.09 45.00
C SER A 37 -12.12 6.89 45.84
N ASN A 38 -11.99 6.55 47.13
CA ASN A 38 -10.92 7.06 48.01
C ASN A 38 -10.04 5.92 48.56
N ASP A 39 -10.08 4.74 47.94
CA ASP A 39 -9.39 3.53 48.38
C ASP A 39 -8.80 2.71 47.21
N ARG A 40 -8.34 3.40 46.16
CA ARG A 40 -7.70 2.79 44.96
C ARG A 40 -8.65 1.91 44.13
N GLY A 41 -9.94 2.20 44.16
CA GLY A 41 -10.95 1.56 43.33
C GLY A 41 -11.62 0.34 43.98
N LEU A 42 -11.39 0.12 45.27
CA LEU A 42 -12.04 -0.96 46.01
C LEU A 42 -13.52 -0.64 46.27
N THR A 43 -13.85 0.62 46.57
CA THR A 43 -15.23 1.08 46.73
C THR A 43 -15.50 2.38 45.97
N TRP A 44 -16.74 2.56 45.51
CA TRP A 44 -17.13 3.68 44.66
C TRP A 44 -18.38 4.38 45.18
N LYS A 45 -18.31 5.71 45.34
CA LYS A 45 -19.43 6.60 45.63
C LYS A 45 -19.87 7.30 44.34
N LYS A 46 -21.13 7.14 43.95
CA LYS A 46 -21.71 7.91 42.83
C LYS A 46 -21.83 9.39 43.23
N LEU A 47 -21.36 10.28 42.36
CA LEU A 47 -21.45 11.73 42.49
C LEU A 47 -22.71 12.22 41.76
N ASN A 48 -23.54 13.02 42.42
CA ASN A 48 -24.82 13.48 41.87
C ASN A 48 -25.05 15.00 42.03
N ASN A 49 -24.36 15.67 42.94
CA ASN A 49 -24.65 17.06 43.29
C ASN A 49 -24.26 18.00 42.14
N GLY A 50 -25.26 18.57 41.46
CA GLY A 50 -25.05 19.49 40.36
C GLY A 50 -24.72 18.82 39.02
N LEU A 51 -24.85 17.50 38.92
CA LEU A 51 -24.72 16.72 37.69
C LEU A 51 -26.09 16.30 37.15
N PRO A 52 -26.23 16.00 35.84
CA PRO A 52 -27.45 15.43 35.27
C PRO A 52 -27.88 14.16 36.00
N GLN A 53 -29.18 14.04 36.30
CA GLN A 53 -29.75 12.90 37.04
C GLN A 53 -30.54 11.94 36.14
N GLY A 54 -30.81 12.33 34.90
CA GLY A 54 -31.59 11.57 33.93
C GLY A 54 -30.73 10.78 32.96
N LEU A 55 -31.01 10.98 31.68
CA LEU A 55 -30.32 10.32 30.59
C LEU A 55 -28.90 10.91 30.43
N ILE A 56 -27.89 10.06 30.47
CA ILE A 56 -26.48 10.44 30.35
C ILE A 56 -25.79 9.59 29.29
N GLY A 57 -24.92 10.24 28.52
CA GLY A 57 -24.15 9.66 27.43
C GLY A 57 -22.67 9.56 27.76
N LYS A 58 -21.83 9.52 26.73
CA LYS A 58 -20.37 9.47 26.92
C LYS A 58 -19.94 10.65 27.79
N SER A 59 -19.03 10.37 28.73
CA SER A 59 -18.52 11.37 29.65
C SER A 59 -17.03 11.16 29.85
N ASP A 60 -16.27 12.25 29.98
CA ASP A 60 -14.84 12.23 30.27
C ASP A 60 -14.47 13.23 31.37
N LEU A 61 -13.34 12.99 32.02
CA LEU A 61 -12.94 13.63 33.27
C LEU A 61 -11.50 14.13 33.20
N ALA A 62 -11.25 15.30 33.77
CA ALA A 62 -9.89 15.82 33.94
C ALA A 62 -9.70 16.40 35.35
N VAL A 63 -8.61 16.05 36.02
CA VAL A 63 -8.21 16.66 37.30
C VAL A 63 -7.03 17.60 37.09
N SER A 64 -7.05 18.79 37.70
CA SER A 64 -5.89 19.69 37.59
C SER A 64 -4.72 19.19 38.43
N ALA A 65 -3.55 19.03 37.81
CA ALA A 65 -2.31 18.78 38.53
C ALA A 65 -1.84 19.97 39.39
N GLN A 66 -2.18 21.20 38.99
CA GLN A 66 -1.84 22.41 39.76
C GLN A 66 -2.80 22.65 40.93
N ASN A 67 -4.06 22.22 40.80
CA ASN A 67 -5.05 22.34 41.86
C ASN A 67 -5.93 21.08 41.91
N PRO A 68 -5.52 20.03 42.65
CA PRO A 68 -6.23 18.76 42.69
C PRO A 68 -7.67 18.80 43.23
N ASP A 69 -8.10 19.93 43.80
CA ASP A 69 -9.49 20.15 44.17
C ASP A 69 -10.39 20.42 42.95
N GLN A 70 -9.80 20.82 41.81
CA GLN A 70 -10.50 21.08 40.57
C GLN A 70 -10.61 19.83 39.70
N LEU A 71 -11.86 19.51 39.37
CA LEU A 71 -12.26 18.39 38.53
C LEU A 71 -13.25 18.90 37.48
N TRP A 72 -12.98 18.61 36.21
CA TRP A 72 -13.92 18.83 35.12
C TRP A 72 -14.57 17.53 34.70
N ALA A 73 -15.80 17.65 34.21
CA ALA A 73 -16.48 16.57 33.52
C ALA A 73 -17.12 17.10 32.24
N LEU A 74 -16.77 16.53 31.09
CA LEU A 74 -17.46 16.76 29.82
C LEU A 74 -18.52 15.66 29.69
N ILE A 75 -19.80 16.03 29.58
CA ILE A 75 -20.92 15.08 29.68
C ILE A 75 -21.88 15.27 28.51
N GLU A 76 -22.08 14.22 27.72
CA GLU A 76 -23.24 14.09 26.83
C GLU A 76 -24.52 13.91 27.66
N ALA A 77 -25.50 14.76 27.45
CA ALA A 77 -26.82 14.69 28.09
C ALA A 77 -27.85 15.44 27.21
N PRO A 78 -29.16 15.31 27.48
CA PRO A 78 -30.20 16.07 26.79
C PRO A 78 -29.94 17.58 26.72
N GLU A 79 -30.63 18.24 25.80
CA GLU A 79 -30.45 19.67 25.56
C GLU A 79 -30.59 20.50 26.85
N GLY A 80 -29.58 21.33 27.13
CA GLY A 80 -29.49 22.15 28.35
C GLY A 80 -28.79 21.48 29.53
N GLU A 81 -28.59 20.15 29.49
CA GLU A 81 -27.86 19.39 30.51
C GLU A 81 -26.50 18.86 30.00
N GLY A 82 -26.28 18.84 28.68
CA GLY A 82 -24.97 18.48 28.10
C GLY A 82 -23.96 19.62 28.16
N GLY A 83 -22.72 19.32 28.52
CA GLY A 83 -21.63 20.30 28.48
C GLY A 83 -20.48 20.02 29.43
N VAL A 84 -19.74 21.09 29.76
CA VAL A 84 -18.61 21.03 30.71
C VAL A 84 -19.10 21.43 32.09
N TYR A 85 -18.89 20.52 33.03
CA TYR A 85 -19.11 20.69 34.46
C TYR A 85 -17.77 20.89 35.17
N ARG A 86 -17.79 21.66 36.26
CA ARG A 86 -16.61 21.83 37.14
C ARG A 86 -17.00 21.69 38.60
N SER A 87 -16.18 20.97 39.34
CA SER A 87 -16.13 20.98 40.80
C SER A 87 -14.85 21.67 41.26
N ASP A 88 -14.95 22.42 42.36
CA ASP A 88 -13.82 23.07 43.04
C ASP A 88 -13.58 22.42 44.42
N ASP A 89 -14.11 21.22 44.66
CA ASP A 89 -14.10 20.50 45.93
C ASP A 89 -14.00 18.97 45.78
N ARG A 90 -13.19 18.51 44.81
CA ARG A 90 -12.93 17.08 44.54
C ARG A 90 -14.20 16.27 44.24
N GLY A 91 -15.15 16.88 43.53
CA GLY A 91 -16.37 16.25 43.05
C GLY A 91 -17.53 16.20 44.05
N GLU A 92 -17.45 16.89 45.19
CA GLU A 92 -18.60 16.93 46.13
C GLU A 92 -19.74 17.82 45.61
N HIS A 93 -19.43 18.90 44.88
CA HIS A 93 -20.39 19.75 44.18
C HIS A 93 -19.90 20.14 42.77
N PHE A 94 -20.74 19.94 41.75
CA PHE A 94 -20.49 20.38 40.39
C PHE A 94 -21.35 21.58 40.00
N ARG A 95 -20.87 22.35 39.01
CA ARG A 95 -21.62 23.40 38.32
C ARG A 95 -21.42 23.25 36.83
N LEU A 96 -22.50 23.37 36.06
CA LEU A 96 -22.43 23.48 34.60
C LEU A 96 -21.83 24.84 34.24
N ILE A 97 -20.67 24.83 33.57
CA ILE A 97 -19.92 26.06 33.24
C ILE A 97 -19.96 26.41 31.75
N SER A 98 -20.26 25.45 30.87
CA SER A 98 -20.43 25.69 29.43
C SER A 98 -21.41 24.69 28.81
N THR A 99 -22.33 25.18 28.01
CA THR A 99 -23.27 24.40 27.17
C THR A 99 -22.95 24.52 25.68
N LYS A 100 -21.71 24.92 25.35
CA LYS A 100 -21.27 25.08 23.96
C LYS A 100 -21.37 23.73 23.24
N LYS A 101 -22.31 23.63 22.28
CA LYS A 101 -22.68 22.37 21.62
C LYS A 101 -21.50 21.73 20.87
N GLU A 102 -20.60 22.54 20.31
CA GLU A 102 -19.44 22.06 19.53
C GLU A 102 -18.35 21.39 20.37
N LEU A 103 -18.46 21.42 21.71
CA LEU A 103 -17.59 20.64 22.61
C LEU A 103 -18.02 19.17 22.71
N LEU A 104 -19.25 18.87 22.30
CA LEU A 104 -19.88 17.55 22.32
C LEU A 104 -20.37 17.19 20.91
N ASP A 105 -19.61 17.55 19.87
CA ASP A 105 -19.95 17.09 18.53
C ASP A 105 -19.67 15.58 18.42
N ARG A 106 -20.65 14.83 17.91
CA ARG A 106 -20.65 13.36 17.81
C ARG A 106 -20.05 12.65 19.04
N PRO A 107 -20.68 12.80 20.23
CA PRO A 107 -20.09 12.47 21.51
C PRO A 107 -19.71 11.00 21.67
N PHE A 108 -20.46 10.06 21.08
CA PHE A 108 -20.05 8.65 21.02
C PHE A 108 -18.60 8.49 20.53
N TYR A 109 -18.25 9.24 19.49
CA TYR A 109 -16.98 9.20 18.82
C TYR A 109 -15.97 10.11 19.55
N TYR A 110 -16.29 11.39 19.77
CA TYR A 110 -15.41 12.35 20.45
C TYR A 110 -16.01 12.90 21.74
N CYS A 111 -15.37 12.70 22.88
CA CYS A 111 -15.79 13.31 24.15
C CYS A 111 -14.62 13.24 25.10
N ASN A 112 -13.63 14.11 24.89
CA ASN A 112 -12.37 14.07 25.62
C ASN A 112 -12.04 15.46 26.17
N ILE A 113 -11.67 15.53 27.45
CA ILE A 113 -11.32 16.78 28.14
C ILE A 113 -10.00 16.59 28.90
N ASP A 114 -9.11 17.57 28.77
CA ASP A 114 -7.76 17.49 29.32
C ASP A 114 -7.41 18.76 30.09
N ALA A 115 -6.79 18.60 31.27
CA ALA A 115 -6.32 19.70 32.09
C ALA A 115 -4.83 19.98 31.85
N ASN A 116 -4.47 21.26 31.75
CA ASN A 116 -3.07 21.65 31.64
C ASN A 116 -2.32 21.34 32.96
N PRO A 117 -1.20 20.60 32.91
CA PRO A 117 -0.47 20.19 34.10
C PRO A 117 0.21 21.36 34.84
N LEU A 118 0.37 22.52 34.20
CA LEU A 118 1.04 23.71 34.76
C LEU A 118 0.12 24.93 34.91
N ASN A 119 -1.17 24.82 34.57
CA ASN A 119 -2.12 25.91 34.74
C ASN A 119 -3.53 25.40 35.04
N ALA A 120 -3.99 25.64 36.28
CA ALA A 120 -5.29 25.18 36.77
C ALA A 120 -6.51 25.77 36.02
N ASN A 121 -6.37 26.85 35.26
CA ASN A 121 -7.47 27.43 34.47
C ASN A 121 -7.42 27.06 32.99
N SER A 122 -6.35 26.39 32.54
CA SER A 122 -6.19 26.01 31.14
C SER A 122 -6.68 24.57 30.94
N ILE A 123 -7.69 24.39 30.09
CA ILE A 123 -8.24 23.08 29.75
C ILE A 123 -8.50 22.98 28.25
N TYR A 124 -8.48 21.78 27.73
CA TYR A 124 -8.69 21.47 26.32
C TYR A 124 -9.86 20.50 26.16
N VAL A 125 -10.55 20.59 25.02
CA VAL A 125 -11.55 19.60 24.62
C VAL A 125 -11.21 19.10 23.23
N ASN A 126 -11.12 17.79 23.11
CA ASN A 126 -10.90 17.07 21.86
C ASN A 126 -12.27 16.59 21.34
N SER A 127 -12.71 17.21 20.24
CA SER A 127 -13.93 16.87 19.51
C SER A 127 -13.63 16.89 17.98
N THR A 128 -14.64 16.97 17.13
CA THR A 128 -14.45 17.24 15.69
C THR A 128 -13.52 18.43 15.44
N SER A 129 -13.56 19.44 16.32
CA SER A 129 -12.54 20.50 16.41
C SER A 129 -11.76 20.42 17.73
N PHE A 130 -10.55 20.96 17.74
CA PHE A 130 -9.73 21.10 18.94
C PHE A 130 -10.02 22.42 19.64
N TRP A 131 -10.40 22.37 20.92
CA TRP A 131 -10.86 23.54 21.68
C TRP A 131 -9.95 23.79 22.88
N HIS A 132 -9.67 25.07 23.16
CA HIS A 132 -8.87 25.50 24.30
C HIS A 132 -9.59 26.59 25.09
N SER A 133 -9.59 26.45 26.41
CA SER A 133 -10.08 27.43 27.37
C SER A 133 -8.94 27.85 28.29
N VAL A 134 -8.88 29.13 28.65
CA VAL A 134 -7.91 29.70 29.60
C VAL A 134 -8.54 30.25 30.89
N ASP A 135 -9.86 30.12 31.04
CA ASP A 135 -10.64 30.67 32.16
C ASP A 135 -11.41 29.59 32.95
N GLY A 136 -10.90 28.36 32.91
CA GLY A 136 -11.44 27.20 33.62
C GLY A 136 -12.69 26.60 32.98
N GLY A 137 -12.96 26.88 31.69
CA GLY A 137 -13.99 26.28 30.85
C GLY A 137 -15.19 27.17 30.54
N LYS A 138 -15.11 28.47 30.85
CA LYS A 138 -16.22 29.42 30.64
C LYS A 138 -16.27 29.94 29.21
N SER A 139 -15.10 30.16 28.59
CA SER A 139 -14.97 30.55 27.19
C SER A 139 -13.97 29.69 26.44
N TRP A 140 -14.22 29.48 25.15
CA TRP A 140 -13.49 28.51 24.32
C TRP A 140 -13.04 29.13 23.02
N GLN A 141 -11.80 28.84 22.64
CA GLN A 141 -11.23 29.18 21.34
C GLN A 141 -10.94 27.89 20.58
N LYS A 142 -11.34 27.85 19.31
CA LYS A 142 -10.91 26.79 18.41
C LYS A 142 -9.42 26.96 18.11
N LYS A 143 -8.69 25.86 18.11
CA LYS A 143 -7.30 25.75 17.70
C LYS A 143 -7.22 24.91 16.44
N ASP A 144 -6.34 25.30 15.53
CA ASP A 144 -6.10 24.54 14.31
C ASP A 144 -5.08 23.45 14.57
N THR A 145 -5.38 22.27 14.06
CA THR A 145 -4.53 21.07 14.07
C THR A 145 -4.21 20.69 12.63
N PRO A 146 -3.15 19.90 12.37
CA PRO A 146 -2.81 19.47 11.02
C PRO A 146 -3.91 18.66 10.31
N HIS A 147 -4.82 18.08 11.09
CA HIS A 147 -5.98 17.33 10.64
C HIS A 147 -7.16 17.50 11.61
N GLY A 148 -8.40 17.33 11.14
CA GLY A 148 -9.61 17.36 11.98
C GLY A 148 -9.81 16.06 12.78
N ASP A 149 -10.92 15.99 13.52
CA ASP A 149 -11.34 14.81 14.29
C ASP A 149 -10.32 14.41 15.36
N ASN A 150 -10.40 15.12 16.48
CA ASN A 150 -9.40 15.13 17.55
C ASN A 150 -9.87 14.20 18.66
N HIS A 151 -9.04 13.21 19.00
CA HIS A 151 -9.41 12.13 19.92
C HIS A 151 -8.69 12.18 21.24
N ASP A 152 -7.43 12.64 21.24
CA ASP A 152 -6.58 12.56 22.42
C ASP A 152 -5.47 13.61 22.38
N MET A 153 -4.89 13.90 23.54
CA MET A 153 -3.71 14.73 23.64
C MET A 153 -2.84 14.36 24.84
N TRP A 154 -1.56 14.68 24.75
CA TRP A 154 -0.65 14.62 25.87
C TRP A 154 0.06 15.96 26.01
N ILE A 155 0.02 16.56 27.21
CA ILE A 155 0.71 17.82 27.52
C ILE A 155 1.94 17.51 28.38
N SER A 156 3.09 18.07 28.01
CA SER A 156 4.29 17.92 28.83
C SER A 156 4.07 18.50 30.23
N PRO A 157 4.36 17.74 31.30
CA PRO A 157 4.24 18.22 32.67
C PRO A 157 5.30 19.26 33.04
N LEU A 158 6.27 19.50 32.15
CA LEU A 158 7.37 20.44 32.36
C LEU A 158 7.24 21.72 31.51
N ASP A 159 6.43 21.69 30.45
CA ASP A 159 6.24 22.83 29.53
C ASP A 159 4.89 22.74 28.81
N SER A 160 3.96 23.65 29.10
CA SER A 160 2.64 23.68 28.45
C SER A 160 2.67 23.98 26.95
N ASN A 161 3.79 24.46 26.40
CA ASN A 161 3.93 24.69 24.97
C ASN A 161 4.24 23.41 24.19
N LEU A 162 4.73 22.38 24.88
CA LEU A 162 5.02 21.07 24.30
C LEU A 162 3.85 20.12 24.53
N PHE A 163 3.15 19.76 23.46
CA PHE A 163 2.13 18.73 23.51
C PHE A 163 2.05 17.91 22.23
N VAL A 164 1.52 16.69 22.37
CA VAL A 164 1.16 15.78 21.28
C VAL A 164 -0.34 15.82 21.14
N GLN A 165 -0.84 15.90 19.92
CA GLN A 165 -2.26 15.88 19.60
C GLN A 165 -2.53 14.70 18.66
N GLY A 166 -3.48 13.86 19.03
CA GLY A 166 -3.91 12.69 18.26
C GLY A 166 -5.22 12.98 17.54
N ASN A 167 -5.19 12.89 16.22
CA ASN A 167 -6.35 13.08 15.35
C ASN A 167 -6.43 11.96 14.30
N ASP A 168 -7.47 11.95 13.47
CA ASP A 168 -7.66 10.92 12.43
C ASP A 168 -6.53 10.90 11.37
N GLY A 169 -5.77 11.99 11.23
CA GLY A 169 -4.58 12.05 10.38
C GLY A 169 -3.32 11.44 11.02
N GLY A 170 -3.35 11.13 12.32
CA GLY A 170 -2.23 10.61 13.11
C GLY A 170 -1.83 11.50 14.29
N ALA A 171 -0.61 11.31 14.80
CA ALA A 171 -0.08 12.11 15.90
C ALA A 171 0.73 13.32 15.37
N ALA A 172 0.46 14.51 15.90
CA ALA A 172 1.22 15.73 15.63
C ALA A 172 1.82 16.31 16.91
N VAL A 173 3.04 16.83 16.84
CA VAL A 173 3.76 17.43 17.96
C VAL A 173 3.88 18.93 17.75
N THR A 174 3.62 19.71 18.79
CA THR A 174 3.91 21.15 18.84
C THR A 174 4.92 21.44 19.96
N MET A 175 5.72 22.48 19.79
CA MET A 175 6.64 23.00 20.82
C MET A 175 6.37 24.48 21.16
N ASP A 176 5.29 25.05 20.62
CA ASP A 176 4.96 26.48 20.72
C ASP A 176 3.48 26.72 21.08
N GLY A 177 2.85 25.74 21.72
CA GLY A 177 1.47 25.88 22.19
C GLY A 177 0.42 25.67 21.09
N GLY A 178 0.76 24.96 20.02
CA GLY A 178 -0.12 24.67 18.89
C GLY A 178 -0.15 25.77 17.83
N LEU A 179 0.86 26.65 17.77
CA LEU A 179 1.01 27.62 16.69
C LEU A 179 1.59 26.94 15.43
N THR A 180 2.52 26.01 15.63
CA THR A 180 3.08 25.16 14.57
C THR A 180 3.14 23.69 15.00
N TRP A 181 3.21 22.81 14.01
CA TRP A 181 3.08 21.36 14.19
C TRP A 181 4.09 20.58 13.34
N SER A 182 4.51 19.42 13.84
CA SER A 182 5.19 18.41 13.03
C SER A 182 4.27 17.87 11.92
N SER A 183 4.85 17.36 10.85
CA SER A 183 4.10 16.70 9.78
C SER A 183 3.49 15.37 10.26
N VAL A 184 2.26 15.09 9.84
CA VAL A 184 1.59 13.77 10.00
C VAL A 184 1.95 12.80 8.87
N ASN A 185 2.55 13.30 7.77
CA ASN A 185 2.91 12.51 6.57
C ASN A 185 4.20 11.67 6.74
N ASN A 186 4.63 11.47 7.98
CA ASN A 186 5.79 10.67 8.37
C ASN A 186 5.39 9.33 9.05
N GLN A 187 4.09 9.04 9.13
CA GLN A 187 3.54 7.82 9.74
C GLN A 187 2.88 6.94 8.68
N ALA A 188 3.08 5.62 8.78
CA ALA A 188 2.44 4.65 7.89
C ALA A 188 1.07 4.23 8.43
N THR A 189 0.11 5.16 8.40
CA THR A 189 -1.24 5.02 8.98
C THR A 189 -2.34 4.84 7.92
N ALA A 190 -2.00 4.71 6.64
CA ALA A 190 -3.01 4.62 5.59
C ALA A 190 -3.95 3.41 5.78
N GLU A 191 -5.23 3.72 5.92
CA GLU A 191 -6.35 2.81 6.08
C GLU A 191 -7.13 2.72 4.78
N LEU A 192 -6.98 1.61 4.06
CA LEU A 192 -7.48 1.46 2.69
C LEU A 192 -8.64 0.48 2.66
N TYR A 193 -9.79 0.89 2.12
CA TYR A 193 -11.02 0.07 2.12
C TYR A 193 -11.00 -1.09 1.13
N GLN A 194 -10.26 -0.93 0.02
CA GLN A 194 -10.20 -1.90 -1.08
C GLN A 194 -8.96 -1.64 -1.94
N VAL A 195 -8.72 -2.49 -2.95
CA VAL A 195 -7.73 -2.23 -3.99
C VAL A 195 -8.29 -2.52 -5.38
N ALA A 196 -8.22 -1.53 -6.26
CA ALA A 196 -8.41 -1.68 -7.70
C ALA A 196 -7.10 -1.39 -8.43
N VAL A 197 -7.00 -1.89 -9.67
CA VAL A 197 -5.83 -1.73 -10.53
C VAL A 197 -6.24 -1.28 -11.93
N ASP A 198 -5.36 -0.56 -12.62
CA ASP A 198 -5.51 -0.27 -14.05
C ASP A 198 -4.64 -1.17 -14.94
N ASP A 199 -4.69 -0.93 -16.23
CA ASP A 199 -3.97 -1.65 -17.29
C ASP A 199 -2.78 -0.84 -17.85
N GLN A 200 -2.31 0.19 -17.13
CA GLN A 200 -1.08 0.88 -17.47
C GLN A 200 0.13 -0.03 -17.27
N PHE A 201 1.26 0.31 -17.90
CA PHE A 201 2.54 -0.33 -17.60
C PHE A 201 3.57 0.70 -17.09
N PRO A 202 4.09 0.58 -15.85
CA PRO A 202 3.57 -0.27 -14.77
C PRO A 202 2.12 0.09 -14.38
N PHE A 203 1.35 -0.87 -13.89
CA PHE A 203 -0.03 -0.64 -13.45
C PHE A 203 -0.07 0.23 -12.20
N TRP A 204 -1.20 0.88 -11.94
CA TRP A 204 -1.45 1.70 -10.75
C TRP A 204 -2.48 1.05 -9.84
N LEU A 205 -2.34 1.33 -8.54
CA LEU A 205 -3.23 0.90 -7.46
C LEU A 205 -4.16 2.06 -7.07
N TYR A 206 -5.41 1.75 -6.77
CA TYR A 206 -6.45 2.72 -6.43
C TYR A 206 -7.26 2.27 -5.20
N ALA A 207 -7.54 3.19 -4.28
CA ALA A 207 -8.35 2.92 -3.09
C ALA A 207 -8.99 4.20 -2.53
N GLY A 208 -10.07 4.04 -1.75
CA GLY A 208 -10.46 5.03 -0.74
C GLY A 208 -9.55 4.90 0.48
N GLN A 209 -8.98 6.02 0.93
CA GLN A 209 -8.19 6.12 2.15
C GLN A 209 -9.00 6.84 3.23
N GLN A 210 -9.29 6.13 4.33
CA GLN A 210 -10.02 6.66 5.48
C GLN A 210 -9.38 7.94 6.02
N ASP A 211 -10.25 8.88 6.39
CA ASP A 211 -10.01 10.21 6.93
C ASP A 211 -9.07 11.07 6.07
N ASN A 212 -9.03 10.80 4.77
CA ASN A 212 -8.31 11.62 3.81
C ASN A 212 -9.11 11.77 2.50
N THR A 213 -8.73 11.03 1.46
CA THR A 213 -9.34 11.08 0.12
C THR A 213 -9.19 9.71 -0.55
N THR A 214 -9.60 9.56 -1.80
CA THR A 214 -9.10 8.47 -2.63
C THR A 214 -7.63 8.67 -2.98
N ILE A 215 -6.91 7.58 -3.20
CA ILE A 215 -5.49 7.59 -3.57
C ILE A 215 -5.24 6.69 -4.78
N ALA A 216 -4.38 7.17 -5.68
CA ALA A 216 -3.76 6.38 -6.73
C ALA A 216 -2.23 6.43 -6.62
N VAL A 217 -1.58 5.27 -6.73
CA VAL A 217 -0.12 5.10 -6.61
C VAL A 217 0.34 4.05 -7.62
N PRO A 218 1.42 4.26 -8.40
CA PRO A 218 1.92 3.26 -9.33
C PRO A 218 2.54 2.08 -8.59
N ALA A 219 2.48 0.87 -9.15
CA ALA A 219 3.13 -0.32 -8.59
C ALA A 219 4.66 -0.24 -8.65
N LEU A 220 5.19 0.44 -9.66
CA LEU A 220 6.60 0.83 -9.80
C LEU A 220 6.68 2.26 -10.35
N PRO A 221 7.72 3.05 -10.01
CA PRO A 221 7.87 4.40 -10.52
C PRO A 221 7.86 4.39 -12.05
N PRO A 222 6.94 5.14 -12.70
CA PRO A 222 6.94 5.20 -14.15
C PRO A 222 8.20 5.91 -14.66
N TYR A 223 8.75 6.85 -13.89
CA TYR A 223 9.97 7.60 -14.19
C TYR A 223 10.56 8.13 -12.88
N SER A 224 11.70 8.82 -12.94
CA SER A 224 12.26 9.52 -11.77
C SER A 224 11.53 10.84 -11.51
N ALA A 225 11.25 11.18 -10.25
CA ALA A 225 10.60 12.43 -9.87
C ALA A 225 11.46 13.23 -8.87
N PRO A 226 11.51 14.59 -8.96
CA PRO A 226 12.37 15.41 -8.10
C PRO A 226 12.08 15.29 -6.60
N ALA A 227 10.82 15.17 -6.20
CA ALA A 227 10.42 14.96 -4.80
C ALA A 227 10.32 13.46 -4.43
N GLY A 228 10.92 12.59 -5.26
CA GLY A 228 10.98 11.15 -5.05
C GLY A 228 9.60 10.47 -5.19
N PRO A 229 9.46 9.27 -4.60
CA PRO A 229 8.28 8.39 -4.74
C PRO A 229 6.92 9.03 -4.40
N LYS A 230 6.88 9.96 -3.44
CA LYS A 230 5.64 10.65 -3.03
C LYS A 230 5.05 11.55 -4.12
N SER A 231 5.85 11.92 -5.12
CA SER A 231 5.40 12.75 -6.25
C SER A 231 4.35 12.06 -7.12
N PHE A 232 4.19 10.74 -6.99
CA PHE A 232 3.24 9.96 -7.77
C PHE A 232 1.88 9.78 -7.10
N TRP A 233 1.71 10.25 -5.86
CA TRP A 233 0.43 10.13 -5.17
C TRP A 233 -0.59 11.08 -5.77
N MET A 234 -1.75 10.55 -6.16
CA MET A 234 -2.82 11.33 -6.77
C MET A 234 -4.13 11.12 -6.03
N SER A 235 -4.85 12.19 -5.78
CA SER A 235 -6.28 12.11 -5.47
C SER A 235 -7.08 11.88 -6.76
N VAL A 236 -8.09 11.02 -6.72
CA VAL A 236 -8.83 10.55 -7.90
C VAL A 236 -10.35 10.68 -7.76
N GLY A 237 -10.80 11.73 -7.06
CA GLY A 237 -12.23 12.05 -6.88
C GLY A 237 -12.93 11.19 -5.84
N GLY A 238 -14.23 11.40 -5.63
CA GLY A 238 -15.01 10.77 -4.57
C GLY A 238 -14.65 11.29 -3.18
N CYS A 239 -14.70 10.43 -2.17
CA CYS A 239 -14.19 10.75 -0.83
C CYS A 239 -13.43 9.56 -0.22
N GLU A 240 -12.90 9.76 0.98
CA GLU A 240 -12.14 8.79 1.80
C GLU A 240 -12.66 7.33 1.80
N THR A 241 -13.97 7.11 1.60
CA THR A 241 -14.62 5.82 1.88
C THR A 241 -15.23 5.15 0.67
N GLY A 242 -15.22 5.83 -0.47
CA GLY A 242 -15.74 5.28 -1.70
C GLY A 242 -14.72 4.46 -2.46
N PRO A 243 -15.17 3.43 -3.19
CA PRO A 243 -14.39 2.83 -4.25
C PRO A 243 -13.82 3.87 -5.22
N ALA A 244 -12.59 3.65 -5.67
CA ALA A 244 -11.97 4.34 -6.81
C ALA A 244 -11.58 3.27 -7.83
N ILE A 245 -12.30 3.19 -8.95
CA ILE A 245 -12.17 2.13 -9.94
C ILE A 245 -11.74 2.75 -11.28
N PRO A 246 -10.49 2.52 -11.75
CA PRO A 246 -10.05 3.03 -13.04
C PRO A 246 -10.81 2.35 -14.19
N LYS A 247 -11.06 3.09 -15.28
CA LYS A 247 -11.68 2.56 -16.49
C LYS A 247 -10.65 1.73 -17.30
N PRO A 248 -10.92 0.44 -17.60
CA PRO A 248 -10.05 -0.33 -18.48
C PRO A 248 -9.94 0.31 -19.86
N GLY A 249 -8.72 0.42 -20.38
CA GLY A 249 -8.40 1.04 -21.67
C GLY A 249 -8.31 2.57 -21.66
N ASP A 250 -8.71 3.25 -20.58
CA ASP A 250 -8.52 4.69 -20.42
C ASP A 250 -8.23 5.02 -18.95
N PRO A 251 -6.94 5.00 -18.54
CA PRO A 251 -6.57 5.22 -17.16
C PRO A 251 -6.87 6.63 -16.68
N ASN A 252 -7.15 7.60 -17.58
CA ASN A 252 -7.49 8.96 -17.18
C ASN A 252 -8.88 9.06 -16.54
N ILE A 253 -9.75 8.07 -16.74
CA ILE A 253 -11.08 8.04 -16.17
C ILE A 253 -11.10 7.12 -14.96
N VAL A 254 -11.54 7.65 -13.82
CA VAL A 254 -11.72 6.90 -12.57
C VAL A 254 -13.17 7.06 -12.12
N TYR A 255 -13.87 5.95 -11.89
CA TYR A 255 -15.19 5.95 -11.28
C TYR A 255 -15.03 5.93 -9.77
N SER A 256 -15.48 6.99 -9.13
CA SER A 256 -15.31 7.22 -7.71
C SER A 256 -16.65 7.31 -7.01
N ASN A 257 -16.64 7.17 -5.69
CA ASN A 257 -17.85 7.21 -4.89
C ASN A 257 -17.64 8.03 -3.61
N CYS A 258 -18.75 8.51 -3.05
CA CYS A 258 -18.80 8.93 -1.66
C CYS A 258 -20.15 8.55 -1.05
N LYS A 259 -20.23 7.43 -0.33
CA LYS A 259 -21.47 6.96 0.32
C LYS A 259 -22.66 6.86 -0.65
N GLY A 260 -22.47 6.30 -1.85
CA GLY A 260 -23.49 6.17 -2.90
C GLY A 260 -23.57 7.35 -3.88
N ARG A 261 -22.74 8.37 -3.68
CA ARG A 261 -22.57 9.49 -4.61
C ARG A 261 -21.56 9.12 -5.68
N PHE A 262 -22.04 8.51 -6.75
CA PHE A 262 -21.22 8.14 -7.92
C PHE A 262 -20.65 9.37 -8.64
N GLY A 263 -19.36 9.32 -8.96
CA GLY A 263 -18.66 10.34 -9.72
C GLY A 263 -17.73 9.77 -10.79
N VAL A 264 -17.45 10.57 -11.81
CA VAL A 264 -16.49 10.29 -12.88
C VAL A 264 -15.38 11.32 -12.80
N TYR A 265 -14.21 10.90 -12.35
CA TYR A 265 -13.04 11.75 -12.23
C TYR A 265 -12.15 11.62 -13.46
N ASN A 266 -11.68 12.75 -13.98
CA ASN A 266 -10.74 12.79 -15.10
C ASN A 266 -9.37 13.29 -14.62
N LYS A 267 -8.36 12.40 -14.59
CA LYS A 267 -6.99 12.69 -14.12
C LYS A 267 -6.28 13.79 -14.91
N SER A 268 -6.61 13.96 -16.20
CA SER A 268 -5.99 14.98 -17.06
C SER A 268 -6.51 16.39 -16.76
N THR A 269 -7.75 16.51 -16.31
CA THR A 269 -8.40 17.81 -16.01
C THR A 269 -8.48 18.11 -14.51
N GLY A 270 -8.37 17.10 -13.66
CA GLY A 270 -8.58 17.20 -12.22
C GLY A 270 -10.04 17.44 -11.82
N GLN A 271 -11.00 17.23 -12.72
CA GLN A 271 -12.43 17.47 -12.49
C GLN A 271 -13.18 16.18 -12.20
N GLU A 272 -14.11 16.24 -11.25
CA GLU A 272 -15.09 15.19 -10.98
C GLU A 272 -16.48 15.60 -11.47
N GLN A 273 -17.12 14.75 -12.25
CA GLN A 273 -18.51 14.89 -12.66
C GLN A 273 -19.40 14.02 -11.77
N HIS A 274 -20.50 14.59 -11.25
CA HIS A 274 -21.35 13.91 -10.29
C HIS A 274 -22.65 13.40 -10.94
N TYR A 275 -22.88 12.08 -10.86
CA TYR A 275 -24.06 11.43 -11.45
C TYR A 275 -24.75 10.51 -10.44
N TYR A 276 -25.25 11.12 -9.37
CA TYR A 276 -25.79 10.39 -8.22
C TYR A 276 -27.10 9.67 -8.56
N VAL A 277 -27.19 8.40 -8.17
CA VAL A 277 -28.44 7.65 -8.25
C VAL A 277 -29.45 8.24 -7.27
N GLY A 278 -30.54 8.80 -7.80
CA GLY A 278 -31.64 9.39 -7.02
C GLY A 278 -31.39 10.80 -6.47
N ALA A 279 -30.16 11.33 -6.57
CA ALA A 279 -29.80 12.72 -6.24
C ALA A 279 -30.41 13.25 -4.92
N ALA A 280 -30.32 12.47 -3.84
CA ALA A 280 -30.89 12.82 -2.53
C ALA A 280 -29.81 12.96 -1.44
N ASN A 281 -30.06 13.84 -0.46
CA ASN A 281 -29.27 13.88 0.76
C ASN A 281 -29.78 12.79 1.72
N MET A 282 -28.92 11.84 2.10
CA MET A 282 -29.28 10.74 2.98
C MET A 282 -28.99 10.99 4.46
N TYR A 283 -28.18 12.00 4.79
CA TYR A 283 -27.78 12.30 6.16
C TYR A 283 -29.00 12.63 7.03
N GLY A 284 -29.06 12.07 8.25
CA GLY A 284 -30.15 12.34 9.18
C GLY A 284 -31.44 11.55 8.93
N HIS A 285 -31.57 10.81 7.82
CA HIS A 285 -32.79 10.06 7.49
C HIS A 285 -32.81 8.67 8.13
N ASN A 286 -33.99 8.21 8.55
CA ASN A 286 -34.15 6.78 8.89
C ASN A 286 -34.02 5.95 7.59
N PRO A 287 -33.22 4.86 7.58
CA PRO A 287 -33.03 4.01 6.40
C PRO A 287 -34.33 3.54 5.73
N LYS A 288 -35.40 3.27 6.50
CA LYS A 288 -36.68 2.80 5.92
C LYS A 288 -37.38 3.85 5.05
N ASP A 289 -37.09 5.13 5.28
CA ASP A 289 -37.74 6.24 4.58
C ASP A 289 -36.98 6.62 3.29
N LEU A 290 -35.81 6.03 3.06
CA LEU A 290 -34.98 6.30 1.89
C LEU A 290 -35.45 5.48 0.69
N LYS A 291 -35.64 6.17 -0.44
CA LYS A 291 -35.89 5.52 -1.74
C LYS A 291 -34.75 4.59 -2.15
N PHE A 292 -33.51 5.06 -1.99
CA PHE A 292 -32.29 4.30 -2.23
C PHE A 292 -31.41 4.35 -0.99
N ARG A 293 -31.02 3.17 -0.51
CA ARG A 293 -30.15 3.01 0.66
C ARG A 293 -28.74 2.71 0.18
N PHE A 294 -27.78 3.54 0.58
CA PHE A 294 -26.37 3.37 0.25
C PHE A 294 -25.54 3.32 1.52
N GLN A 295 -24.67 2.32 1.62
CA GLN A 295 -23.71 2.24 2.70
C GLN A 295 -22.45 3.04 2.32
N ARG A 296 -21.64 3.39 3.33
CA ARG A 296 -20.33 4.07 3.21
C ARG A 296 -19.50 3.62 1.99
N VAL A 297 -19.38 2.30 1.78
CA VAL A 297 -18.53 1.66 0.75
C VAL A 297 -19.35 1.11 -0.42
N ALA A 298 -20.39 1.82 -0.87
CA ALA A 298 -21.28 1.31 -1.93
C ALA A 298 -20.49 0.91 -3.20
N PRO A 299 -20.67 -0.32 -3.72
CA PRO A 299 -19.74 -0.90 -4.67
C PRO A 299 -19.87 -0.29 -6.07
N ILE A 300 -18.75 -0.22 -6.78
CA ILE A 300 -18.68 0.06 -8.22
C ILE A 300 -17.99 -1.15 -8.87
N HIS A 301 -18.61 -1.71 -9.91
CA HIS A 301 -18.03 -2.81 -10.67
C HIS A 301 -18.13 -2.52 -12.17
N ILE A 302 -17.01 -2.64 -12.88
CA ILE A 302 -16.97 -2.54 -14.34
C ILE A 302 -17.03 -3.94 -14.91
N SER A 303 -17.88 -4.15 -15.93
CA SER A 303 -17.98 -5.43 -16.60
C SER A 303 -16.63 -5.85 -17.21
N PRO A 304 -16.15 -7.09 -16.95
CA PRO A 304 -14.96 -7.60 -17.61
C PRO A 304 -15.16 -7.84 -19.12
N HIS A 305 -16.41 -7.82 -19.60
CA HIS A 305 -16.76 -8.03 -21.01
C HIS A 305 -16.94 -6.73 -21.79
N ASN A 306 -17.14 -5.60 -21.11
CA ASN A 306 -17.32 -4.30 -21.75
C ASN A 306 -16.98 -3.16 -20.78
N PRO A 307 -15.90 -2.38 -21.02
CA PRO A 307 -15.46 -1.32 -20.11
C PRO A 307 -16.44 -0.14 -19.98
N ASN A 308 -17.44 -0.04 -20.86
CA ASN A 308 -18.49 0.99 -20.75
C ASN A 308 -19.67 0.55 -19.89
N VAL A 309 -19.79 -0.74 -19.53
CA VAL A 309 -20.86 -1.23 -18.66
C VAL A 309 -20.41 -1.14 -17.21
N ILE A 310 -21.08 -0.30 -16.43
CA ILE A 310 -20.75 -0.06 -15.02
C ILE A 310 -21.98 -0.41 -14.17
N TYR A 311 -21.72 -1.12 -13.08
CA TYR A 311 -22.70 -1.45 -12.06
C TYR A 311 -22.41 -0.65 -10.79
N HIS A 312 -23.46 -0.12 -10.18
CA HIS A 312 -23.44 0.53 -8.87
C HIS A 312 -24.61 0.01 -8.04
N ALA A 313 -24.50 0.00 -6.71
CA ALA A 313 -25.48 -0.70 -5.90
C ALA A 313 -25.98 0.11 -4.69
N SER A 314 -27.31 0.11 -4.57
CA SER A 314 -28.08 0.48 -3.37
C SER A 314 -28.62 -0.80 -2.74
N GLN A 315 -29.88 -0.88 -2.33
CA GLN A 315 -30.60 -2.16 -2.21
C GLN A 315 -30.93 -2.82 -3.58
N TYR A 316 -30.91 -2.01 -4.64
CA TYR A 316 -31.02 -2.44 -6.03
C TYR A 316 -29.67 -2.39 -6.75
N LEU A 317 -29.51 -3.24 -7.76
CA LEU A 317 -28.42 -3.14 -8.72
C LEU A 317 -28.79 -2.14 -9.84
N HIS A 318 -27.95 -1.13 -10.01
CA HIS A 318 -28.05 -0.10 -11.04
C HIS A 318 -27.00 -0.35 -12.13
N LYS A 319 -27.40 -0.18 -13.39
CA LYS A 319 -26.53 -0.32 -14.57
C LYS A 319 -26.51 0.97 -15.37
N THR A 320 -25.32 1.38 -15.80
CA THR A 320 -25.12 2.45 -16.78
C THR A 320 -24.24 1.95 -17.93
N ILE A 321 -24.40 2.57 -19.09
CA ILE A 321 -23.55 2.38 -20.29
C ILE A 321 -22.96 3.71 -20.81
N ASP A 322 -23.19 4.80 -20.08
CA ASP A 322 -22.87 6.18 -20.47
C ASP A 322 -22.17 6.93 -19.32
N GLU A 323 -21.40 6.18 -18.52
CA GLU A 323 -20.60 6.70 -17.40
C GLU A 323 -21.45 7.39 -16.32
N GLY A 324 -22.63 6.85 -16.05
CA GLY A 324 -23.51 7.29 -14.97
C GLY A 324 -24.50 8.39 -15.37
N LYS A 325 -24.41 8.95 -16.58
CA LYS A 325 -25.35 9.99 -17.06
C LYS A 325 -26.80 9.50 -17.00
N SER A 326 -27.02 8.21 -17.25
CA SER A 326 -28.27 7.51 -17.00
C SER A 326 -28.07 6.19 -16.27
N TRP A 327 -29.03 5.84 -15.41
CA TRP A 327 -29.02 4.61 -14.60
C TRP A 327 -30.31 3.81 -14.79
N ASN A 328 -30.17 2.53 -15.09
CA ASN A 328 -31.27 1.57 -15.14
C ASN A 328 -31.22 0.65 -13.92
N ILE A 329 -32.35 0.50 -13.23
CA ILE A 329 -32.49 -0.51 -12.17
C ILE A 329 -32.70 -1.87 -12.84
N ILE A 330 -31.83 -2.83 -12.56
CA ILE A 330 -31.84 -4.18 -13.17
C ILE A 330 -32.07 -5.28 -12.12
N SER A 331 -32.65 -4.95 -10.98
CA SER A 331 -33.01 -5.93 -9.95
C SER A 331 -34.21 -5.48 -9.11
N PRO A 332 -34.90 -6.41 -8.42
CA PRO A 332 -35.72 -6.07 -7.25
C PRO A 332 -34.82 -5.69 -6.07
N ASP A 333 -35.42 -5.42 -4.90
CA ASP A 333 -34.65 -5.29 -3.65
C ASP A 333 -34.03 -6.66 -3.33
N LEU A 334 -32.70 -6.72 -3.28
CA LEU A 334 -31.95 -7.97 -3.09
C LEU A 334 -31.44 -8.13 -1.65
N THR A 335 -32.06 -7.44 -0.69
CA THR A 335 -31.66 -7.39 0.72
C THR A 335 -32.69 -8.08 1.62
N ALA A 336 -32.35 -8.37 2.87
CA ALA A 336 -33.27 -9.02 3.81
C ALA A 336 -34.31 -8.03 4.34
N PHE A 337 -33.90 -6.77 4.55
CA PHE A 337 -34.76 -5.65 4.95
C PHE A 337 -35.62 -5.92 6.20
N SER A 338 -35.01 -6.50 7.23
CA SER A 338 -35.73 -6.83 8.48
C SER A 338 -36.09 -5.58 9.30
N PRO A 339 -37.34 -5.43 9.78
CA PRO A 339 -37.83 -4.20 10.44
C PRO A 339 -37.00 -3.71 11.64
N GLU A 340 -36.44 -4.62 12.43
CA GLU A 340 -35.64 -4.35 13.63
C GLU A 340 -34.29 -3.68 13.33
N THR A 341 -33.87 -3.71 12.07
CA THR A 341 -32.61 -3.09 11.60
C THR A 341 -32.80 -1.71 10.99
N GLN A 342 -34.06 -1.28 10.78
CA GLN A 342 -34.38 -0.03 10.10
C GLN A 342 -34.68 1.10 11.11
N VAL A 343 -33.65 1.47 11.86
CA VAL A 343 -33.73 2.37 13.01
C VAL A 343 -32.84 3.61 12.84
N ILE A 344 -33.01 4.58 13.75
CA ILE A 344 -32.16 5.77 13.83
C ILE A 344 -30.92 5.45 14.67
N SER A 345 -29.74 5.69 14.11
CA SER A 345 -28.46 5.58 14.81
C SER A 345 -28.17 6.82 15.68
N GLY A 346 -27.48 6.60 16.81
CA GLY A 346 -27.13 7.63 17.82
C GLY A 346 -28.21 7.89 18.87
N ALA A 347 -29.26 7.07 18.95
CA ALA A 347 -30.24 7.20 20.02
C ALA A 347 -29.62 6.82 21.39
N PRO A 348 -30.17 7.29 22.53
CA PRO A 348 -31.30 8.22 22.67
C PRO A 348 -30.96 9.71 22.73
N ILE A 349 -29.69 10.11 22.87
CA ILE A 349 -29.31 11.53 23.06
C ILE A 349 -28.93 12.19 21.73
N THR A 350 -27.80 11.80 21.13
CA THR A 350 -27.23 12.49 19.97
C THR A 350 -27.28 11.64 18.71
N ARG A 351 -28.19 11.97 17.79
CA ARG A 351 -28.30 11.30 16.49
C ARG A 351 -26.97 11.32 15.74
N ASP A 352 -26.54 10.17 15.25
CA ASP A 352 -25.35 10.00 14.42
C ASP A 352 -25.72 9.15 13.20
N ILE A 353 -26.24 9.82 12.16
CA ILE A 353 -26.82 9.19 10.97
C ILE A 353 -26.07 9.68 9.74
N THR A 354 -24.88 9.11 9.55
CA THR A 354 -23.93 9.53 8.52
C THR A 354 -23.81 8.54 7.35
N GLY A 355 -24.56 7.43 7.37
CA GLY A 355 -24.63 6.39 6.34
C GLY A 355 -23.85 5.09 6.66
N GLU A 356 -23.06 5.09 7.74
CA GLU A 356 -22.22 3.98 8.20
C GLU A 356 -23.07 2.80 8.64
N GLU A 357 -24.09 3.09 9.44
CA GLU A 357 -25.07 2.14 9.99
C GLU A 357 -26.25 1.88 9.02
N PHE A 358 -26.16 2.27 7.75
CA PHE A 358 -27.19 1.89 6.78
C PHE A 358 -27.07 0.40 6.46
N PHE A 359 -28.09 -0.33 6.90
CA PHE A 359 -28.24 -1.75 6.71
C PHE A 359 -29.23 -2.04 5.59
N SER A 360 -29.22 -3.28 5.07
CA SER A 360 -30.04 -3.68 3.94
C SER A 360 -29.69 -2.91 2.67
N THR A 361 -28.41 -3.02 2.28
CA THR A 361 -27.86 -2.57 0.99
C THR A 361 -27.04 -3.71 0.36
N ILE A 362 -27.01 -3.78 -0.96
CA ILE A 362 -26.02 -4.58 -1.68
C ILE A 362 -24.64 -4.00 -1.36
N TYR A 363 -23.74 -4.86 -0.88
CA TYR A 363 -22.42 -4.48 -0.42
C TYR A 363 -21.31 -4.88 -1.39
N THR A 364 -21.53 -5.97 -2.13
CA THR A 364 -20.58 -6.47 -3.13
C THR A 364 -21.31 -6.90 -4.40
N VAL A 365 -20.69 -6.65 -5.55
CA VAL A 365 -21.17 -7.09 -6.88
C VAL A 365 -19.97 -7.51 -7.73
N LYS A 366 -20.11 -8.62 -8.45
CA LYS A 366 -19.17 -9.10 -9.46
C LYS A 366 -19.90 -9.75 -10.63
N GLU A 367 -19.51 -9.40 -11.85
CA GLU A 367 -19.81 -10.14 -13.06
C GLU A 367 -18.69 -11.17 -13.30
N SER A 368 -19.05 -12.39 -13.70
CA SER A 368 -18.09 -13.45 -14.03
C SER A 368 -17.21 -13.02 -15.21
N SER A 369 -15.89 -13.20 -15.10
CA SER A 369 -14.96 -12.93 -16.21
C SER A 369 -15.03 -13.98 -17.33
N VAL A 370 -15.56 -15.18 -17.05
CA VAL A 370 -15.66 -16.28 -18.01
C VAL A 370 -17.05 -16.44 -18.63
N GLN A 371 -18.08 -15.80 -18.06
CA GLN A 371 -19.43 -15.80 -18.62
C GLN A 371 -20.09 -14.43 -18.49
N LYS A 372 -20.34 -13.80 -19.64
CA LYS A 372 -21.06 -12.53 -19.73
C LYS A 372 -22.47 -12.65 -19.16
N ASP A 373 -22.95 -11.57 -18.53
CA ASP A 373 -24.31 -11.43 -17.98
C ASP A 373 -24.60 -12.36 -16.79
N LEU A 374 -23.61 -13.13 -16.31
CA LEU A 374 -23.62 -13.86 -15.04
C LEU A 374 -23.12 -12.94 -13.92
N ILE A 375 -24.03 -12.44 -13.09
CA ILE A 375 -23.74 -11.44 -12.05
C ILE A 375 -24.14 -11.99 -10.69
N TRP A 376 -23.25 -11.81 -9.73
CA TRP A 376 -23.43 -12.18 -8.33
C TRP A 376 -23.44 -10.94 -7.45
N VAL A 377 -24.32 -10.93 -6.45
CA VAL A 377 -24.36 -9.86 -5.44
C VAL A 377 -24.49 -10.44 -4.04
N GLY A 378 -23.91 -9.71 -3.08
CA GLY A 378 -24.05 -9.98 -1.65
C GLY A 378 -24.46 -8.73 -0.90
N ALA A 379 -25.43 -8.87 0.02
CA ALA A 379 -25.94 -7.76 0.83
C ALA A 379 -25.26 -7.68 2.20
N ASN A 380 -25.26 -6.49 2.80
CA ASN A 380 -24.68 -6.28 4.12
C ASN A 380 -25.51 -6.87 5.27
N ASP A 381 -26.72 -7.33 4.99
CA ASP A 381 -27.65 -7.95 5.93
C ASP A 381 -27.87 -9.46 5.71
N GLY A 382 -27.16 -10.07 4.75
CA GLY A 382 -27.07 -11.53 4.62
C GLY A 382 -27.25 -12.10 3.22
N PRO A 383 -28.28 -11.70 2.45
CA PRO A 383 -28.62 -12.40 1.22
C PRO A 383 -27.53 -12.41 0.15
N VAL A 384 -27.45 -13.54 -0.56
CA VAL A 384 -26.66 -13.75 -1.77
C VAL A 384 -27.61 -14.03 -2.92
N HIS A 385 -27.49 -13.28 -4.01
CA HIS A 385 -28.31 -13.44 -5.21
C HIS A 385 -27.45 -13.55 -6.46
N MET A 386 -28.00 -14.20 -7.48
CA MET A 386 -27.35 -14.40 -8.77
C MET A 386 -28.34 -14.26 -9.93
N THR A 387 -27.86 -13.71 -11.05
CA THR A 387 -28.56 -13.66 -12.34
C THR A 387 -27.68 -14.25 -13.43
N LYS A 388 -28.26 -14.98 -14.38
CA LYS A 388 -27.57 -15.51 -15.58
C LYS A 388 -27.84 -14.69 -16.84
N ASN A 389 -28.69 -13.67 -16.76
CA ASN A 389 -29.24 -12.96 -17.91
C ASN A 389 -29.22 -11.43 -17.74
N GLY A 390 -28.18 -10.91 -17.09
CA GLY A 390 -27.92 -9.46 -17.05
C GLY A 390 -28.93 -8.66 -16.21
N GLY A 391 -29.60 -9.32 -15.27
CA GLY A 391 -30.55 -8.70 -14.33
C GLY A 391 -32.03 -8.87 -14.71
N ASN A 392 -32.36 -9.59 -15.79
CA ASN A 392 -33.75 -9.82 -16.16
C ASN A 392 -34.50 -10.71 -15.15
N SER A 393 -33.79 -11.64 -14.50
CA SER A 393 -34.33 -12.47 -13.42
C SER A 393 -33.26 -12.81 -12.39
N TRP A 394 -33.63 -12.85 -11.11
CA TRP A 394 -32.71 -13.10 -9.99
C TRP A 394 -33.13 -14.34 -9.20
N GLU A 395 -32.14 -15.14 -8.80
CA GLU A 395 -32.28 -16.31 -7.93
C GLU A 395 -31.65 -15.99 -6.57
N ASN A 396 -32.38 -16.23 -5.48
CA ASN A 396 -31.82 -16.20 -4.13
C ASN A 396 -31.10 -17.52 -3.86
N VAL A 397 -29.78 -17.43 -3.69
CA VAL A 397 -28.87 -18.57 -3.53
C VAL A 397 -28.18 -18.52 -2.18
N THR A 398 -28.80 -17.88 -1.19
CA THR A 398 -28.25 -17.74 0.16
C THR A 398 -28.14 -19.11 0.85
N PRO A 399 -26.96 -19.53 1.31
CA PRO A 399 -26.83 -20.81 2.01
C PRO A 399 -27.57 -20.81 3.35
N VAL A 400 -28.30 -21.88 3.64
CA VAL A 400 -29.10 -22.03 4.88
C VAL A 400 -28.23 -21.95 6.14
N MET A 401 -26.98 -22.40 6.05
CA MET A 401 -26.02 -22.39 7.16
C MET A 401 -25.37 -21.02 7.40
N TRP A 402 -25.61 -20.01 6.54
CA TRP A 402 -25.11 -18.66 6.74
C TRP A 402 -25.97 -17.89 7.74
N PRO A 403 -25.42 -17.45 8.89
CA PRO A 403 -26.25 -16.84 9.93
C PRO A 403 -26.79 -15.46 9.54
N GLN A 404 -28.02 -15.17 9.95
CA GLN A 404 -28.74 -13.92 9.66
C GLN A 404 -27.99 -12.67 10.14
N HIS A 405 -28.14 -11.57 9.40
CA HIS A 405 -27.47 -10.27 9.64
C HIS A 405 -25.96 -10.27 9.43
N GLY A 406 -25.37 -11.38 8.95
CA GLY A 406 -23.97 -11.36 8.55
C GLY A 406 -23.80 -10.57 7.26
N ARG A 407 -22.72 -9.80 7.15
CA ARG A 407 -22.40 -9.07 5.92
C ARG A 407 -21.71 -10.00 4.94
N VAL A 408 -22.20 -10.08 3.71
CA VAL A 408 -21.43 -10.66 2.61
C VAL A 408 -20.39 -9.63 2.21
N GLN A 409 -19.15 -9.82 2.68
CA GLN A 409 -18.10 -8.81 2.57
C GLN A 409 -17.53 -8.76 1.15
N THR A 410 -17.28 -9.93 0.56
CA THR A 410 -16.84 -10.08 -0.84
C THR A 410 -17.48 -11.31 -1.46
N ILE A 411 -17.70 -11.26 -2.77
CA ILE A 411 -18.10 -12.39 -3.61
C ILE A 411 -17.08 -12.52 -4.75
N GLU A 412 -16.75 -13.75 -5.13
CA GLU A 412 -15.73 -14.06 -6.14
C GLU A 412 -16.25 -15.18 -7.06
N PRO A 413 -16.84 -14.84 -8.22
CA PRO A 413 -17.07 -15.81 -9.28
C PRO A 413 -15.72 -16.34 -9.78
N SER A 414 -15.61 -17.65 -10.00
CA SER A 414 -14.35 -18.25 -10.42
C SER A 414 -13.88 -17.69 -11.78
N PRO A 415 -12.59 -17.34 -11.93
CA PRO A 415 -12.01 -17.00 -13.22
C PRO A 415 -11.78 -18.23 -14.11
N HIS A 416 -12.11 -19.45 -13.64
CA HIS A 416 -11.88 -20.70 -14.36
C HIS A 416 -13.15 -21.47 -14.71
N ASP A 417 -14.23 -21.30 -13.94
CA ASP A 417 -15.45 -22.09 -14.10
C ASP A 417 -16.70 -21.24 -13.80
N PRO A 418 -17.59 -21.00 -14.78
CA PRO A 418 -18.77 -20.17 -14.57
C PRO A 418 -19.75 -20.72 -13.54
N GLN A 419 -19.70 -22.01 -13.20
CA GLN A 419 -20.59 -22.60 -12.20
C GLN A 419 -20.11 -22.38 -10.76
N LYS A 420 -18.84 -21.96 -10.61
CA LYS A 420 -18.15 -21.88 -9.33
C LYS A 420 -18.07 -20.46 -8.82
N ALA A 421 -18.32 -20.28 -7.53
CA ALA A 421 -18.14 -18.99 -6.86
C ALA A 421 -17.82 -19.18 -5.38
N TYR A 422 -17.26 -18.14 -4.79
CA TYR A 422 -16.97 -18.06 -3.36
C TYR A 422 -17.54 -16.79 -2.76
N PHE A 423 -17.76 -16.78 -1.44
CA PHE A 423 -17.92 -15.53 -0.72
C PHE A 423 -17.31 -15.60 0.69
N ALA A 424 -16.86 -14.45 1.17
CA ALA A 424 -16.45 -14.25 2.55
C ALA A 424 -17.56 -13.55 3.35
N GLY A 425 -17.93 -14.14 4.47
CA GLY A 425 -18.92 -13.62 5.41
C GLY A 425 -18.27 -12.93 6.61
N TYR A 426 -18.81 -11.78 7.02
CA TYR A 426 -18.28 -10.97 8.11
C TYR A 426 -19.33 -10.68 9.18
N ARG A 427 -19.05 -11.10 10.42
CA ARG A 427 -19.95 -10.98 11.58
C ARG A 427 -19.29 -10.39 12.84
N TYR A 428 -18.07 -9.88 12.71
CA TYR A 428 -17.30 -9.31 13.82
C TYR A 428 -18.07 -8.24 14.63
N LEU A 429 -18.79 -7.35 13.93
CA LEU A 429 -19.62 -6.30 14.54
C LEU A 429 -20.86 -6.81 15.29
N LEU A 430 -21.12 -8.13 15.25
CA LEU A 430 -22.15 -8.81 16.02
C LEU A 430 -21.56 -9.63 17.18
N GLY A 431 -20.26 -9.50 17.45
CA GLY A 431 -19.54 -10.28 18.46
C GLY A 431 -19.21 -11.72 18.03
N ASP A 432 -19.36 -12.05 16.74
CA ASP A 432 -19.01 -13.35 16.18
C ASP A 432 -17.69 -13.27 15.42
N PHE A 433 -16.64 -13.87 15.99
CA PHE A 433 -15.28 -13.81 15.50
C PHE A 433 -14.94 -14.91 14.49
N LYS A 434 -15.89 -15.79 14.16
CA LYS A 434 -15.64 -16.94 13.29
C LYS A 434 -15.29 -16.53 11.85
N PRO A 435 -14.33 -17.23 11.21
CA PRO A 435 -14.13 -17.13 9.78
C PRO A 435 -15.29 -17.78 9.05
N TYR A 436 -15.80 -17.12 8.01
CA TYR A 436 -16.83 -17.68 7.12
C TYR A 436 -16.36 -17.54 5.66
N ILE A 437 -16.00 -18.66 5.05
CA ILE A 437 -15.68 -18.76 3.62
C ILE A 437 -16.55 -19.86 3.02
N PHE A 438 -17.35 -19.52 2.02
CA PHE A 438 -18.24 -20.47 1.36
C PHE A 438 -17.82 -20.67 -0.10
N LYS A 439 -18.00 -21.90 -0.60
CA LYS A 439 -17.82 -22.29 -2.00
C LYS A 439 -19.09 -22.92 -2.55
N THR A 440 -19.44 -22.58 -3.79
CA THR A 440 -20.41 -23.31 -4.62
C THR A 440 -19.75 -23.75 -5.93
N GLU A 441 -20.23 -24.84 -6.50
CA GLU A 441 -19.79 -25.38 -7.80
C GLU A 441 -20.99 -25.63 -8.75
N ASP A 442 -22.18 -25.16 -8.38
CA ASP A 442 -23.44 -25.44 -9.07
C ASP A 442 -24.36 -24.22 -9.19
N LEU A 443 -23.75 -23.02 -9.29
CA LEU A 443 -24.43 -21.73 -9.36
C LEU A 443 -25.25 -21.42 -8.10
N GLY A 444 -24.76 -21.82 -6.93
CA GLY A 444 -25.32 -21.45 -5.63
C GLY A 444 -26.49 -22.32 -5.18
N LYS A 445 -26.76 -23.45 -5.85
CA LYS A 445 -27.78 -24.41 -5.40
C LYS A 445 -27.32 -25.13 -4.14
N THR A 446 -26.02 -25.43 -4.04
CA THR A 446 -25.38 -25.98 -2.85
C THR A 446 -24.13 -25.18 -2.48
N TRP A 447 -23.82 -25.17 -1.19
CA TRP A 447 -22.67 -24.45 -0.64
C TRP A 447 -21.94 -25.30 0.39
N THR A 448 -20.62 -25.20 0.37
CA THR A 448 -19.71 -25.83 1.33
C THR A 448 -18.98 -24.74 2.12
N LEU A 449 -18.94 -24.86 3.45
CA LEU A 449 -18.12 -24.00 4.31
C LEU A 449 -16.67 -24.52 4.29
N LEU A 450 -15.73 -23.66 3.88
CA LEU A 450 -14.31 -23.95 3.74
C LEU A 450 -13.49 -23.61 5.01
N SER A 451 -14.06 -22.78 5.89
CA SER A 451 -13.41 -22.32 7.13
C SER A 451 -13.87 -23.10 8.36
N THR A 452 -13.92 -24.43 8.26
CA THR A 452 -14.29 -25.31 9.39
C THR A 452 -13.16 -25.43 10.42
N ALA A 453 -13.50 -25.84 11.65
CA ALA A 453 -12.49 -26.21 12.64
C ALA A 453 -11.49 -27.22 12.06
N GLY A 454 -10.20 -26.91 12.16
CA GLY A 454 -9.12 -27.75 11.61
C GLY A 454 -8.78 -27.50 10.14
N SER A 455 -9.48 -26.61 9.41
CA SER A 455 -9.10 -26.26 8.04
C SER A 455 -7.86 -25.38 7.95
N GLY A 456 -7.38 -24.81 9.08
CA GLY A 456 -6.12 -24.07 9.18
C GLY A 456 -6.27 -22.57 9.42
N ILE A 457 -7.47 -22.00 9.24
CA ILE A 457 -7.80 -20.65 9.73
C ILE A 457 -8.35 -20.76 11.16
N PRO A 458 -7.79 -20.05 12.15
CA PRO A 458 -8.29 -20.05 13.53
C PRO A 458 -9.73 -19.54 13.64
N GLU A 459 -10.51 -20.09 14.58
CA GLU A 459 -11.93 -19.75 14.80
C GLU A 459 -12.18 -18.30 15.26
N TYR A 460 -11.13 -17.56 15.59
CA TYR A 460 -11.19 -16.17 16.04
C TYR A 460 -10.63 -15.19 15.00
N CYS A 461 -10.54 -15.60 13.72
CA CYS A 461 -10.07 -14.76 12.61
C CYS A 461 -11.21 -14.42 11.63
N PRO A 462 -11.99 -13.35 11.86
CA PRO A 462 -13.02 -12.92 10.92
C PRO A 462 -12.47 -12.76 9.51
N THR A 463 -13.12 -13.35 8.51
CA THR A 463 -12.67 -13.26 7.12
C THR A 463 -13.30 -12.07 6.42
N ARG A 464 -12.48 -11.32 5.67
CA ARG A 464 -12.93 -10.14 4.90
C ARG A 464 -12.96 -10.40 3.41
N VAL A 465 -11.96 -11.10 2.88
CA VAL A 465 -11.79 -11.26 1.43
C VAL A 465 -11.35 -12.66 1.08
N ILE A 466 -11.88 -13.18 -0.02
CA ILE A 466 -11.49 -14.42 -0.68
C ILE A 466 -11.26 -14.16 -2.18
N ARG A 467 -10.15 -14.64 -2.72
CA ARG A 467 -9.83 -14.58 -4.17
C ARG A 467 -9.33 -15.93 -4.66
N GLU A 468 -9.77 -16.34 -5.84
CA GLU A 468 -9.18 -17.45 -6.58
C GLU A 468 -8.14 -16.91 -7.56
N ASP A 469 -6.96 -17.54 -7.61
CA ASP A 469 -5.89 -17.09 -8.48
C ASP A 469 -6.27 -17.32 -9.96
N PRO A 470 -6.22 -16.29 -10.82
CA PRO A 470 -6.58 -16.42 -12.24
C PRO A 470 -5.57 -17.24 -13.06
N ASN A 471 -4.38 -17.50 -12.53
CA ASN A 471 -3.32 -18.25 -13.20
C ASN A 471 -3.26 -19.72 -12.78
N GLN A 472 -3.85 -20.09 -11.63
CA GLN A 472 -3.84 -21.46 -11.12
C GLN A 472 -5.17 -21.83 -10.44
N LYS A 473 -5.96 -22.68 -11.10
CA LYS A 473 -7.22 -23.21 -10.56
C LYS A 473 -6.99 -23.89 -9.21
N GLY A 474 -7.83 -23.56 -8.22
CA GLY A 474 -7.75 -24.13 -6.87
C GLY A 474 -6.75 -23.48 -5.93
N LEU A 475 -5.95 -22.51 -6.40
CA LEU A 475 -5.12 -21.69 -5.52
C LEU A 475 -5.93 -20.50 -5.01
N LEU A 476 -6.12 -20.40 -3.69
CA LEU A 476 -6.94 -19.38 -3.05
C LEU A 476 -6.16 -18.53 -2.06
N TYR A 477 -6.53 -17.26 -1.94
CA TYR A 477 -6.03 -16.33 -0.94
C TYR A 477 -7.17 -15.79 -0.09
N ALA A 478 -7.02 -15.83 1.23
CA ALA A 478 -8.00 -15.31 2.19
C ALA A 478 -7.38 -14.23 3.08
N GLY A 479 -7.97 -13.03 3.06
CA GLY A 479 -7.63 -11.93 3.96
C GLY A 479 -8.58 -11.87 5.14
N THR A 480 -8.03 -11.73 6.35
CA THR A 480 -8.78 -11.72 7.61
C THR A 480 -8.54 -10.44 8.40
N GLU A 481 -9.20 -10.29 9.55
CA GLU A 481 -8.94 -9.20 10.51
C GLU A 481 -7.48 -9.15 10.98
N PHE A 482 -6.77 -10.28 10.95
CA PHE A 482 -5.47 -10.44 11.60
C PHE A 482 -4.35 -10.93 10.67
N GLY A 483 -4.61 -11.09 9.37
CA GLY A 483 -3.59 -11.57 8.46
C GLY A 483 -4.09 -12.27 7.20
N LEU A 484 -3.14 -12.83 6.47
CA LEU A 484 -3.32 -13.46 5.16
C LEU A 484 -3.13 -14.99 5.24
N TYR A 485 -3.96 -15.73 4.51
CA TYR A 485 -3.91 -17.18 4.38
C TYR A 485 -3.93 -17.61 2.91
N ILE A 486 -3.34 -18.77 2.63
CA ILE A 486 -3.27 -19.39 1.32
C ILE A 486 -3.78 -20.84 1.37
N SER A 487 -4.44 -21.30 0.32
CA SER A 487 -4.84 -22.70 0.12
C SER A 487 -4.45 -23.15 -1.28
N PHE A 488 -3.84 -24.33 -1.40
CA PHE A 488 -3.42 -24.92 -2.68
C PHE A 488 -4.39 -26.01 -3.18
N ASP A 489 -5.45 -26.29 -2.42
CA ASP A 489 -6.36 -27.41 -2.62
C ASP A 489 -7.83 -26.97 -2.57
N ASP A 490 -8.10 -25.80 -3.15
CA ASP A 490 -9.44 -25.26 -3.35
C ASP A 490 -10.19 -24.95 -2.05
N GLY A 491 -9.44 -24.58 -1.01
CA GLY A 491 -9.95 -24.16 0.29
C GLY A 491 -10.20 -25.29 1.27
N ALA A 492 -9.80 -26.53 0.96
CA ALA A 492 -9.90 -27.65 1.89
C ALA A 492 -8.94 -27.48 3.08
N HIS A 493 -7.70 -27.03 2.81
CA HIS A 493 -6.71 -26.71 3.83
C HIS A 493 -6.09 -25.32 3.58
N TRP A 494 -5.86 -24.60 4.67
CA TRP A 494 -5.34 -23.24 4.71
C TRP A 494 -4.05 -23.20 5.51
N LYS A 495 -3.10 -22.38 5.05
CA LYS A 495 -1.87 -22.07 5.77
C LYS A 495 -1.76 -20.57 5.94
N SER A 496 -1.20 -20.13 7.08
CA SER A 496 -0.81 -18.74 7.25
C SER A 496 0.18 -18.35 6.16
N PHE A 497 -0.08 -17.23 5.49
CA PHE A 497 0.76 -16.65 4.45
C PHE A 497 1.19 -15.23 4.85
N GLN A 498 1.50 -15.06 6.14
CA GLN A 498 1.79 -13.77 6.75
C GLN A 498 3.14 -13.16 6.33
N GLN A 499 4.19 -13.99 6.17
CA GLN A 499 5.55 -13.52 5.83
C GLN A 499 6.01 -12.34 6.72
N ASN A 500 6.41 -11.21 6.12
CA ASN A 500 6.80 -9.97 6.81
C ASN A 500 5.67 -8.95 6.93
N LEU A 501 4.43 -9.30 6.57
CA LEU A 501 3.28 -8.44 6.71
C LEU A 501 2.96 -8.23 8.21
N PRO A 502 2.69 -7.01 8.67
CA PRO A 502 2.21 -6.78 10.04
C PRO A 502 0.83 -7.42 10.27
N VAL A 503 0.51 -7.71 11.54
CA VAL A 503 -0.85 -8.11 11.93
C VAL A 503 -1.77 -6.90 11.75
N THR A 504 -2.61 -6.93 10.73
CA THR A 504 -3.51 -5.84 10.33
C THR A 504 -4.69 -6.42 9.54
N PRO A 505 -5.86 -5.76 9.52
CA PRO A 505 -6.96 -6.19 8.68
C PRO A 505 -6.59 -6.12 7.20
N ILE A 506 -6.80 -7.24 6.50
CA ILE A 506 -6.64 -7.32 5.04
C ILE A 506 -7.99 -7.02 4.41
N THR A 507 -8.13 -5.85 3.79
CA THR A 507 -9.43 -5.34 3.36
C THR A 507 -9.83 -5.83 1.98
N ASP A 508 -8.86 -6.01 1.07
CA ASP A 508 -9.07 -6.53 -0.27
C ASP A 508 -7.78 -7.11 -0.87
N ILE A 509 -7.93 -7.93 -1.92
CA ILE A 509 -6.86 -8.63 -2.62
C ILE A 509 -7.11 -8.55 -4.14
N GLN A 510 -6.05 -8.29 -4.92
CA GLN A 510 -6.02 -8.41 -6.39
C GLN A 510 -4.82 -9.25 -6.82
N ILE A 511 -4.97 -10.02 -7.91
CA ILE A 511 -3.89 -10.76 -8.55
C ILE A 511 -3.73 -10.23 -9.97
N VAL A 512 -2.60 -9.57 -10.24
CA VAL A 512 -2.31 -8.92 -11.52
C VAL A 512 -0.88 -9.22 -11.90
N GLU A 513 -0.64 -9.63 -13.14
CA GLU A 513 0.70 -9.96 -13.65
C GLU A 513 1.48 -10.93 -12.74
N LYS A 514 0.79 -11.90 -12.12
CA LYS A 514 1.39 -12.83 -11.13
C LYS A 514 2.03 -12.14 -9.92
N SER A 515 1.49 -10.98 -9.54
CA SER A 515 1.76 -10.30 -8.28
C SER A 515 0.52 -10.38 -7.40
N LEU A 516 0.69 -10.59 -6.10
CA LEU A 516 -0.37 -10.50 -5.11
C LEU A 516 -0.37 -9.11 -4.51
N ILE A 517 -1.46 -8.38 -4.68
CA ILE A 517 -1.62 -7.01 -4.22
C ILE A 517 -2.69 -7.01 -3.14
N ILE A 518 -2.41 -6.37 -2.01
CA ILE A 518 -3.36 -6.27 -0.91
C ILE A 518 -3.50 -4.82 -0.43
N SER A 519 -4.71 -4.47 0.00
CA SER A 519 -4.98 -3.27 0.81
C SER A 519 -5.13 -3.67 2.27
N THR A 520 -4.69 -2.79 3.16
CA THR A 520 -4.75 -3.01 4.61
C THR A 520 -5.41 -1.85 5.32
N MET A 521 -5.93 -2.10 6.52
CA MET A 521 -6.43 -1.04 7.41
C MET A 521 -5.30 -0.61 8.36
N GLY A 522 -4.50 0.38 7.94
CA GLY A 522 -3.49 1.05 8.77
C GLY A 522 -2.05 0.75 8.38
N ARG A 523 -1.81 0.03 7.26
CA ARG A 523 -0.47 -0.35 6.77
C ARG A 523 -0.32 -0.23 5.26
N SER A 524 -1.13 0.62 4.61
CA SER A 524 -1.05 0.94 3.17
C SER A 524 -1.26 -0.26 2.23
N PHE A 525 -0.87 -0.11 0.95
CA PHE A 525 -0.79 -1.22 0.00
C PHE A 525 0.47 -2.06 0.22
N TRP A 526 0.37 -3.35 -0.07
CA TRP A 526 1.52 -4.26 -0.17
C TRP A 526 1.45 -5.05 -1.47
N ILE A 527 2.62 -5.29 -2.08
CA ILE A 527 2.76 -6.12 -3.28
C ILE A 527 3.78 -7.22 -2.99
N LEU A 528 3.36 -8.47 -3.12
CA LEU A 528 4.26 -9.58 -3.37
C LEU A 528 4.39 -9.72 -4.89
N ASP A 529 5.50 -9.24 -5.43
CA ASP A 529 5.72 -8.97 -6.86
C ASP A 529 5.99 -10.22 -7.72
N ASN A 530 6.20 -11.37 -7.07
CA ASN A 530 6.56 -12.62 -7.74
C ASN A 530 5.88 -13.87 -7.16
N LEU A 531 4.68 -14.20 -7.64
CA LEU A 531 3.98 -15.45 -7.33
C LEU A 531 4.51 -16.68 -8.09
N ASN A 532 5.45 -16.54 -9.02
CA ASN A 532 5.93 -17.72 -9.78
C ASN A 532 6.52 -18.80 -8.88
N VAL A 533 7.11 -18.44 -7.73
CA VAL A 533 7.60 -19.43 -6.76
C VAL A 533 6.44 -20.24 -6.20
N VAL A 534 5.33 -19.58 -5.83
CA VAL A 534 4.12 -20.22 -5.29
C VAL A 534 3.54 -21.21 -6.31
N TYR A 535 3.53 -20.88 -7.60
CA TYR A 535 3.03 -21.78 -8.64
C TYR A 535 3.93 -22.99 -8.92
N GLN A 536 5.19 -22.97 -8.47
CA GLN A 536 6.18 -24.00 -8.74
C GLN A 536 6.46 -24.92 -7.54
N ILE A 537 5.88 -24.62 -6.37
CA ILE A 537 6.04 -25.47 -5.19
C ILE A 537 4.88 -26.44 -5.05
N ASN A 538 5.20 -27.67 -4.65
CA ASN A 538 4.24 -28.61 -4.12
C ASN A 538 4.36 -28.59 -2.59
N GLU A 539 3.35 -28.09 -1.91
CA GLU A 539 3.41 -27.89 -0.45
C GLU A 539 3.43 -29.18 0.37
N ASN A 540 3.15 -30.33 -0.25
CA ASN A 540 3.15 -31.65 0.39
C ASN A 540 4.50 -32.36 0.28
N GLU A 541 5.48 -31.75 -0.38
CA GLU A 541 6.79 -32.35 -0.63
C GLU A 541 7.91 -31.49 -0.07
N LYS A 542 8.99 -32.14 0.37
CA LYS A 542 10.22 -31.43 0.72
C LYS A 542 10.84 -30.87 -0.56
N ILE A 543 10.98 -29.55 -0.62
CA ILE A 543 11.58 -28.88 -1.77
C ILE A 543 13.08 -29.27 -1.85
N PRO A 544 13.57 -29.84 -2.96
CA PRO A 544 15.01 -30.09 -3.15
C PRO A 544 15.73 -28.76 -3.45
N ILE A 545 17.05 -28.80 -3.71
CA ILE A 545 17.71 -27.64 -4.32
C ILE A 545 16.95 -27.27 -5.61
N ALA A 546 16.48 -26.03 -5.71
CA ALA A 546 15.64 -25.59 -6.81
C ALA A 546 16.07 -24.21 -7.31
N LEU A 547 16.12 -24.06 -8.63
CA LEU A 547 16.20 -22.78 -9.33
C LEU A 547 14.83 -22.53 -9.99
N PHE A 548 14.05 -21.62 -9.43
CA PHE A 548 12.69 -21.36 -9.89
C PHE A 548 12.69 -20.57 -11.20
N ALA A 549 11.70 -20.82 -12.05
CA ALA A 549 11.49 -20.03 -13.25
C ALA A 549 11.17 -18.59 -12.87
N PRO A 550 11.97 -17.61 -13.31
CA PRO A 550 11.76 -16.21 -12.96
C PRO A 550 10.53 -15.63 -13.66
N LYS A 551 10.00 -14.54 -13.12
CA LYS A 551 8.98 -13.73 -13.79
C LYS A 551 9.60 -13.04 -15.02
N VAL A 552 8.81 -12.83 -16.06
CA VAL A 552 9.21 -12.02 -17.21
C VAL A 552 9.61 -10.64 -16.69
N ALA A 553 10.82 -10.19 -17.02
CA ALA A 553 11.28 -8.85 -16.68
C ALA A 553 11.17 -7.93 -17.87
N HIS A 554 10.98 -6.64 -17.60
CA HIS A 554 11.07 -5.59 -18.61
C HIS A 554 12.35 -4.80 -18.39
N ARG A 555 13.01 -4.43 -19.48
CA ARG A 555 14.18 -3.56 -19.46
C ARG A 555 13.75 -2.12 -19.11
N MET A 556 13.63 -1.83 -17.83
CA MET A 556 13.18 -0.52 -17.33
C MET A 556 14.33 0.31 -16.75
N ARG A 557 14.20 1.63 -16.87
CA ARG A 557 15.15 2.62 -16.34
C ARG A 557 14.42 3.61 -15.43
N TYR A 558 14.52 3.42 -14.12
CA TYR A 558 14.13 4.39 -13.10
C TYR A 558 15.10 4.31 -11.92
N ARG A 559 15.17 5.39 -11.12
CA ARG A 559 15.93 5.36 -9.88
C ARG A 559 15.04 4.76 -8.78
N GLY A 560 15.37 3.55 -8.34
CA GLY A 560 14.80 2.99 -7.11
C GLY A 560 15.10 3.92 -5.94
N ASN A 561 14.22 3.94 -4.95
CA ASN A 561 14.39 4.77 -3.77
C ASN A 561 15.13 4.05 -2.65
N ASN A 562 15.74 4.83 -1.75
CA ASN A 562 16.26 4.32 -0.48
C ASN A 562 15.12 3.62 0.29
N PRO A 563 15.36 2.48 0.97
CA PRO A 563 14.45 1.85 1.93
C PRO A 563 13.73 2.79 2.91
N GLU A 564 14.31 3.94 3.24
CA GLU A 564 13.69 4.95 4.13
C GLU A 564 12.60 5.81 3.46
N GLN A 565 12.47 5.75 2.14
CA GLN A 565 11.47 6.53 1.39
C GLN A 565 10.19 5.72 1.16
N VAL A 566 9.04 6.40 1.20
CA VAL A 566 7.70 5.80 1.02
C VAL A 566 7.03 6.39 -0.22
N PRO A 567 6.41 5.59 -1.10
CA PRO A 567 6.35 4.12 -1.10
C PRO A 567 7.71 3.51 -1.38
N HIS A 568 7.99 2.35 -0.79
CA HIS A 568 9.22 1.61 -1.04
C HIS A 568 9.10 0.82 -2.35
N TYR A 569 9.89 1.21 -3.35
CA TYR A 569 9.92 0.53 -4.65
C TYR A 569 11.20 -0.29 -4.80
N PRO A 570 11.13 -1.52 -5.35
CA PRO A 570 12.33 -2.27 -5.68
C PRO A 570 13.14 -1.53 -6.75
N ALA A 571 14.43 -1.84 -6.87
CA ALA A 571 15.23 -1.40 -8.01
C ALA A 571 14.83 -2.15 -9.29
N PRO A 572 14.97 -1.55 -10.49
CA PRO A 572 14.70 -2.25 -11.74
C PRO A 572 15.64 -3.45 -11.88
N GLY A 573 15.09 -4.57 -12.32
CA GLY A 573 15.85 -5.81 -12.52
C GLY A 573 14.94 -7.03 -12.57
N LEU A 574 15.58 -8.20 -12.65
CA LEU A 574 14.93 -9.51 -12.60
C LEU A 574 15.33 -10.21 -11.30
N ASP A 575 14.33 -10.68 -10.56
CA ASP A 575 14.55 -11.53 -9.40
C ASP A 575 14.70 -12.99 -9.80
N ILE A 576 15.84 -13.56 -9.41
CA ILE A 576 16.17 -14.97 -9.54
C ILE A 576 15.97 -15.61 -8.17
N CYS A 577 14.92 -16.43 -8.06
CA CYS A 577 14.61 -17.14 -6.83
C CYS A 577 15.21 -18.55 -6.85
N TYR A 578 15.83 -18.95 -5.74
CA TYR A 578 16.34 -20.31 -5.56
C TYR A 578 16.15 -20.77 -4.11
N TYR A 579 16.07 -22.08 -3.91
CA TYR A 579 15.93 -22.70 -2.60
C TYR A 579 17.07 -23.67 -2.34
N LEU A 580 17.61 -23.61 -1.12
CA LEU A 580 18.66 -24.51 -0.62
C LEU A 580 18.14 -25.23 0.63
N PRO A 581 17.92 -26.57 0.59
CA PRO A 581 17.49 -27.34 1.76
C PRO A 581 18.58 -27.45 2.83
N ASP A 582 19.83 -27.18 2.48
CA ASP A 582 20.99 -27.15 3.37
C ASP A 582 21.98 -26.09 2.86
N ALA A 583 22.74 -25.46 3.75
CA ALA A 583 23.71 -24.43 3.38
C ALA A 583 24.79 -24.95 2.40
N GLN A 584 25.09 -24.15 1.37
CA GLN A 584 26.05 -24.44 0.30
C GLN A 584 27.24 -23.46 0.33
N LYS A 585 28.46 -23.96 0.54
CA LYS A 585 29.68 -23.14 0.53
C LYS A 585 30.19 -22.79 -0.88
N ASN A 586 29.99 -23.71 -1.83
CA ASN A 586 30.49 -23.58 -3.21
C ASN A 586 29.29 -23.47 -4.16
N LEU A 587 28.67 -22.29 -4.16
CA LEU A 587 27.54 -21.95 -5.01
C LEU A 587 27.99 -20.92 -6.05
N ILE A 588 27.61 -21.15 -7.31
CA ILE A 588 27.88 -20.23 -8.41
C ILE A 588 26.58 -20.01 -9.18
N MET A 589 26.25 -18.76 -9.45
CA MET A 589 25.17 -18.39 -10.37
C MET A 589 25.80 -17.84 -11.65
N LYS A 590 25.47 -18.40 -12.81
CA LYS A 590 25.86 -17.87 -14.11
C LYS A 590 24.65 -17.43 -14.91
N ILE A 591 24.83 -16.38 -15.68
CA ILE A 591 23.84 -15.89 -16.64
C ILE A 591 24.50 -15.89 -18.01
N HIS A 592 23.86 -16.53 -18.98
CA HIS A 592 24.31 -16.60 -20.36
C HIS A 592 23.32 -15.90 -21.29
N ASP A 593 23.87 -15.29 -22.34
CA ASP A 593 23.11 -14.66 -23.41
C ASP A 593 22.40 -15.71 -24.30
N PRO A 594 21.52 -15.27 -25.23
CA PRO A 594 20.85 -16.19 -26.14
C PRO A 594 21.79 -16.97 -27.08
N GLN A 595 23.07 -16.58 -27.18
CA GLN A 595 24.12 -17.24 -27.96
C GLN A 595 24.99 -18.18 -27.10
N GLY A 596 24.73 -18.27 -25.79
CA GLY A 596 25.48 -19.09 -24.83
C GLY A 596 26.73 -18.42 -24.25
N GLN A 597 27.00 -17.16 -24.57
CA GLN A 597 28.12 -16.41 -23.99
C GLN A 597 27.82 -16.04 -22.55
N LEU A 598 28.82 -16.11 -21.68
CA LEU A 598 28.70 -15.73 -20.28
C LEU A 598 28.56 -14.20 -20.16
N ILE A 599 27.49 -13.76 -19.51
CA ILE A 599 27.20 -12.34 -19.22
C ILE A 599 27.68 -11.96 -17.83
N ARG A 600 27.43 -12.83 -16.84
CA ARG A 600 27.70 -12.54 -15.44
C ARG A 600 27.82 -13.81 -14.60
N THR A 601 28.69 -13.75 -13.60
CA THR A 601 28.86 -14.78 -12.57
C THR A 601 28.68 -14.17 -11.19
N TYR A 602 28.00 -14.88 -10.29
CA TYR A 602 27.92 -14.56 -8.86
C TYR A 602 28.45 -15.73 -8.03
N HIS A 603 29.12 -15.43 -6.91
CA HIS A 603 29.74 -16.40 -6.01
C HIS A 603 29.25 -16.20 -4.57
N VAL A 604 29.25 -17.29 -3.79
CA VAL A 604 29.11 -17.22 -2.33
C VAL A 604 30.41 -16.68 -1.74
N ASP A 605 30.35 -15.44 -1.27
CA ASP A 605 31.40 -14.73 -0.53
C ASP A 605 32.66 -14.38 -1.34
N SER A 606 32.63 -13.30 -2.12
CA SER A 606 33.81 -12.74 -2.78
C SER A 606 34.05 -11.28 -2.41
N THR A 607 34.63 -11.02 -1.22
CA THR A 607 35.35 -9.77 -0.88
C THR A 607 34.66 -8.44 -1.29
N ALA A 608 33.32 -8.40 -1.30
CA ALA A 608 32.58 -7.34 -1.96
C ALA A 608 32.65 -6.04 -1.17
N THR A 609 33.18 -4.99 -1.82
CA THR A 609 33.06 -3.60 -1.34
C THR A 609 31.61 -3.15 -1.53
N LYS A 610 31.05 -2.38 -0.58
CA LYS A 610 29.74 -1.72 -0.79
C LYS A 610 29.77 -0.96 -2.11
N GLY A 611 28.70 -1.07 -2.89
CA GLY A 611 28.54 -0.27 -4.10
C GLY A 611 28.62 1.21 -3.76
N ASN A 612 29.49 1.94 -4.45
CA ASN A 612 29.63 3.38 -4.33
C ASN A 612 29.08 4.03 -5.59
N GLU A 613 28.26 5.07 -5.39
CA GLU A 613 27.79 5.96 -6.44
C GLU A 613 28.71 7.18 -6.46
N THR A 614 29.35 7.46 -7.60
CA THR A 614 30.20 8.65 -7.76
C THR A 614 29.75 9.46 -8.96
N GLU A 615 29.47 10.73 -8.75
CA GLU A 615 29.11 11.68 -9.80
C GLU A 615 30.34 12.45 -10.29
N ASP A 616 30.55 12.47 -11.60
CA ASP A 616 31.60 13.26 -12.25
C ASP A 616 31.08 14.67 -12.51
N MET A 617 31.49 15.61 -11.68
CA MET A 617 31.06 17.02 -11.74
C MET A 617 31.35 17.72 -13.08
N ALA A 618 32.29 17.23 -13.90
CA ALA A 618 32.58 17.82 -15.20
C ALA A 618 31.58 17.38 -16.28
N THR A 619 30.93 16.24 -16.09
CA THR A 619 30.01 15.64 -17.08
C THR A 619 28.58 15.50 -16.58
N GLY A 620 28.36 15.57 -15.26
CA GLY A 620 27.09 15.25 -14.60
C GLY A 620 26.74 13.76 -14.63
N PHE A 621 27.69 12.89 -15.00
CA PHE A 621 27.44 11.46 -15.12
C PHE A 621 27.77 10.70 -13.84
N THR A 622 26.93 9.72 -13.53
CA THR A 622 27.07 8.89 -12.33
C THR A 622 27.62 7.51 -12.69
N SER A 623 28.64 7.04 -11.96
CA SER A 623 29.11 5.65 -12.03
C SER A 623 28.78 4.91 -10.74
N ILE A 624 28.35 3.64 -10.88
CA ILE A 624 27.94 2.78 -9.77
C ILE A 624 28.83 1.53 -9.77
N THR A 625 29.42 1.19 -8.63
CA THR A 625 29.98 -0.16 -8.38
C THR A 625 28.91 -1.04 -7.73
N THR A 626 28.85 -2.34 -8.05
CA THR A 626 27.81 -3.26 -7.55
C THR A 626 28.28 -4.04 -6.32
N SER A 627 27.36 -4.33 -5.39
CA SER A 627 27.56 -5.32 -4.33
C SER A 627 26.91 -6.64 -4.75
N ASP A 628 27.69 -7.52 -5.36
CA ASP A 628 27.21 -8.78 -5.91
C ASP A 628 27.40 -9.90 -4.89
N GLN A 629 26.36 -10.20 -4.09
CA GLN A 629 26.40 -11.29 -3.12
C GLN A 629 25.37 -12.35 -3.44
N LEU A 630 25.84 -13.57 -3.68
CA LEU A 630 25.02 -14.77 -3.69
C LEU A 630 25.01 -15.35 -2.26
N SER A 631 23.83 -15.69 -1.75
CA SER A 631 23.70 -16.30 -0.42
C SER A 631 23.78 -17.83 -0.52
N GLY A 632 24.63 -18.42 0.30
CA GLY A 632 24.78 -19.86 0.43
C GLY A 632 24.10 -20.44 1.66
N THR A 633 23.33 -19.66 2.43
CA THR A 633 22.71 -20.16 3.66
C THR A 633 21.53 -21.09 3.36
N GLU A 634 21.10 -21.88 4.33
CA GLU A 634 19.88 -22.68 4.20
C GLU A 634 18.65 -21.76 4.02
N GLY A 635 17.69 -22.17 3.19
CA GLY A 635 16.42 -21.48 2.97
C GLY A 635 16.19 -20.97 1.54
N ALA A 636 15.15 -20.13 1.40
CA ALA A 636 14.79 -19.48 0.15
C ALA A 636 15.57 -18.16 -0.01
N HIS A 637 16.03 -17.90 -1.23
CA HIS A 637 16.85 -16.75 -1.57
C HIS A 637 16.34 -16.03 -2.81
N VAL A 638 16.60 -14.73 -2.86
CA VAL A 638 16.36 -13.89 -4.03
C VAL A 638 17.66 -13.19 -4.41
N LEU A 639 18.11 -13.41 -5.63
CA LEU A 639 19.20 -12.66 -6.25
C LEU A 639 18.60 -11.74 -7.32
N ARG A 640 18.78 -10.42 -7.18
CA ARG A 640 18.34 -9.46 -8.21
C ARG A 640 19.45 -9.23 -9.24
N TRP A 641 19.19 -9.61 -10.48
CA TRP A 641 20.01 -9.23 -11.62
C TRP A 641 19.50 -7.91 -12.19
N ASP A 642 20.33 -6.88 -12.21
CA ASP A 642 20.01 -5.54 -12.73
C ASP A 642 20.03 -5.46 -14.27
N LEU A 643 19.91 -6.62 -14.94
CA LEU A 643 19.88 -6.79 -16.39
C LEU A 643 21.13 -6.26 -17.11
N ARG A 644 22.29 -6.35 -16.46
CA ARG A 644 23.55 -5.84 -17.00
C ARG A 644 24.64 -6.91 -17.06
N HIS A 645 25.51 -6.72 -18.05
CA HIS A 645 26.78 -7.42 -18.16
C HIS A 645 27.66 -7.13 -16.94
N GLY A 646 28.36 -8.16 -16.45
CA GLY A 646 29.36 -8.04 -15.39
C GLY A 646 30.77 -8.33 -15.93
N SER A 647 31.81 -8.02 -15.14
CA SER A 647 33.17 -8.48 -15.45
C SER A 647 33.81 -9.07 -14.19
N ASP A 648 34.47 -10.23 -14.33
CA ASP A 648 35.24 -10.84 -13.23
C ASP A 648 36.50 -10.03 -12.87
N VAL A 649 36.90 -9.08 -13.74
CA VAL A 649 38.17 -8.34 -13.67
C VAL A 649 38.01 -6.91 -13.13
N SER A 650 36.77 -6.38 -13.09
CA SER A 650 36.46 -5.06 -12.55
C SER A 650 35.08 -5.04 -11.90
N ASN A 651 34.96 -4.51 -10.67
CA ASN A 651 33.69 -4.28 -9.96
C ASN A 651 32.82 -3.18 -10.63
N ARG A 652 32.97 -2.95 -11.95
CA ARG A 652 32.25 -1.93 -12.72
C ARG A 652 31.03 -2.55 -13.39
N ARG A 653 29.91 -1.83 -13.27
CA ARG A 653 28.63 -2.13 -13.90
C ARG A 653 28.73 -2.03 -15.42
N GLY A 654 28.47 -3.12 -16.14
CA GLY A 654 28.47 -3.15 -17.62
C GLY A 654 27.17 -2.64 -18.25
N PRO A 655 27.06 -2.62 -19.60
CA PRO A 655 25.87 -2.19 -20.31
C PRO A 655 24.67 -3.10 -20.03
N MET A 656 23.45 -2.57 -20.22
CA MET A 656 22.23 -3.38 -20.12
C MET A 656 22.09 -4.34 -21.29
N VAL A 657 21.59 -5.54 -21.01
CA VAL A 657 21.31 -6.58 -22.00
C VAL A 657 20.07 -6.26 -22.83
N ALA A 658 20.05 -6.57 -24.12
CA ALA A 658 18.88 -6.34 -24.97
C ALA A 658 17.71 -7.29 -24.61
N PRO A 659 16.48 -7.04 -25.10
CA PRO A 659 15.40 -8.01 -24.98
C PRO A 659 15.79 -9.38 -25.59
N GLY A 660 15.44 -10.46 -24.90
CA GLY A 660 15.85 -11.81 -25.27
C GLY A 660 15.60 -12.85 -24.18
N LYS A 661 15.98 -14.10 -24.50
CA LYS A 661 15.93 -15.25 -23.57
C LYS A 661 17.33 -15.56 -23.05
N TYR A 662 17.49 -15.49 -21.73
CA TYR A 662 18.75 -15.65 -21.03
C TYR A 662 18.73 -16.95 -20.24
N GLN A 663 19.81 -17.72 -20.30
CA GLN A 663 19.95 -18.93 -19.50
C GLN A 663 20.52 -18.56 -18.13
N ILE A 664 19.87 -19.02 -17.07
CA ILE A 664 20.34 -18.91 -15.69
C ILE A 664 20.77 -20.30 -15.24
N GLU A 665 21.97 -20.40 -14.69
CA GLU A 665 22.56 -21.65 -14.22
C GLU A 665 23.00 -21.51 -12.75
N LEU A 666 22.42 -22.33 -11.87
CA LEU A 666 22.85 -22.49 -10.47
C LEU A 666 23.72 -23.74 -10.35
N ILE A 667 24.96 -23.59 -9.92
CA ILE A 667 25.92 -24.69 -9.77
C ILE A 667 26.19 -24.92 -8.28
N THR A 668 25.98 -26.16 -7.82
CA THR A 668 26.28 -26.63 -6.46
C THR A 668 27.20 -27.84 -6.52
N GLY A 669 28.49 -27.67 -6.25
CA GLY A 669 29.47 -28.75 -6.38
C GLY A 669 29.51 -29.33 -7.81
N PHE A 670 29.02 -30.56 -7.99
CA PHE A 670 28.99 -31.26 -9.29
C PHE A 670 27.62 -31.22 -9.99
N LYS A 671 26.60 -30.57 -9.40
CA LYS A 671 25.26 -30.46 -10.00
C LYS A 671 25.03 -29.06 -10.54
N SER A 672 24.31 -28.99 -11.66
CA SER A 672 23.86 -27.75 -12.30
C SER A 672 22.33 -27.78 -12.45
N TYR A 673 21.70 -26.65 -12.13
CA TYR A 673 20.26 -26.42 -12.29
C TYR A 673 20.09 -25.25 -13.25
N ILE A 674 19.33 -25.47 -14.32
CA ILE A 674 19.18 -24.51 -15.42
C ILE A 674 17.73 -24.06 -15.50
N ASN A 675 17.54 -22.75 -15.66
CA ASN A 675 16.25 -22.15 -16.01
C ASN A 675 16.46 -21.01 -17.01
N PHE A 676 15.37 -20.43 -17.53
CA PHE A 676 15.44 -19.35 -18.51
C PHE A 676 14.69 -18.11 -18.03
N ALA A 677 15.33 -16.96 -18.16
CA ALA A 677 14.73 -15.64 -17.99
C ALA A 677 14.33 -15.06 -19.34
N GLU A 678 13.14 -14.47 -19.40
CA GLU A 678 12.70 -13.66 -20.55
C GLU A 678 12.77 -12.19 -20.16
N VAL A 679 13.54 -11.41 -20.93
CA VAL A 679 13.62 -9.95 -20.82
C VAL A 679 12.90 -9.34 -22.01
N LYS A 680 11.86 -8.55 -21.75
CA LYS A 680 11.08 -7.84 -22.76
C LYS A 680 11.44 -6.37 -22.83
N LEU A 681 11.12 -5.76 -23.97
CA LEU A 681 11.13 -4.31 -24.15
C LEU A 681 10.11 -3.67 -23.20
N ASP A 682 10.40 -2.45 -22.73
CA ASP A 682 9.40 -1.64 -22.04
C ASP A 682 8.34 -1.18 -23.07
N PRO A 683 7.06 -1.56 -22.91
CA PRO A 683 6.02 -1.26 -23.90
C PRO A 683 5.81 0.25 -24.13
N ARG A 684 6.21 1.11 -23.19
CA ARG A 684 6.10 2.57 -23.34
C ARG A 684 7.11 3.14 -24.32
N ILE A 685 8.33 2.58 -24.37
CA ILE A 685 9.33 3.01 -25.36
C ILE A 685 9.09 2.35 -26.71
N GLU A 686 8.51 1.14 -26.72
CA GLU A 686 8.02 0.48 -27.94
C GLU A 686 6.95 1.35 -28.62
N ALA A 687 5.98 1.85 -27.86
CA ALA A 687 4.96 2.77 -28.35
C ALA A 687 5.53 4.08 -28.93
N ASN A 688 6.77 4.44 -28.55
CA ASN A 688 7.50 5.61 -29.07
C ASN A 688 8.49 5.25 -30.20
N GLY A 689 8.46 4.02 -30.73
CA GLY A 689 9.19 3.62 -31.93
C GLY A 689 10.57 2.99 -31.71
N ILE A 690 10.97 2.72 -30.46
CA ILE A 690 12.20 1.95 -30.18
C ILE A 690 11.92 0.46 -30.37
N SER A 691 12.76 -0.24 -31.13
CA SER A 691 12.62 -1.69 -31.36
C SER A 691 13.65 -2.53 -30.60
N GLU A 692 13.40 -3.83 -30.44
CA GLU A 692 14.41 -4.77 -29.93
C GLU A 692 15.70 -4.77 -30.76
N THR A 693 15.59 -4.52 -32.07
CA THR A 693 16.75 -4.45 -32.98
C THR A 693 17.63 -3.26 -32.65
N ASP A 694 17.03 -2.13 -32.26
CA ASP A 694 17.76 -0.93 -31.87
C ASP A 694 18.50 -1.16 -30.56
N LEU A 695 17.87 -1.83 -29.59
CA LEU A 695 18.52 -2.17 -28.32
C LEU A 695 19.64 -3.20 -28.49
N LYS A 696 19.53 -4.14 -29.44
CA LYS A 696 20.63 -5.04 -29.81
C LYS A 696 21.82 -4.29 -30.42
N LYS A 697 21.57 -3.27 -31.26
CA LYS A 697 22.63 -2.39 -31.78
C LYS A 697 23.27 -1.57 -30.67
N GLN A 698 22.45 -1.05 -29.74
CA GLN A 698 22.90 -0.30 -28.57
C GLN A 698 23.80 -1.13 -27.67
N GLU A 699 23.34 -2.33 -27.29
CA GLU A 699 24.11 -3.27 -26.48
C GLU A 699 25.44 -3.62 -27.16
N LYS A 700 25.41 -3.95 -28.45
CA LYS A 700 26.62 -4.28 -29.21
C LYS A 700 27.64 -3.13 -29.18
N LEU A 701 27.21 -1.91 -29.51
CA LEU A 701 28.10 -0.74 -29.50
C LEU A 701 28.65 -0.48 -28.09
N ALA A 702 27.82 -0.62 -27.05
CA ALA A 702 28.25 -0.42 -25.67
C ALA A 702 29.29 -1.46 -25.23
N LEU A 703 29.12 -2.73 -25.60
CA LEU A 703 30.09 -3.80 -25.36
C LEU A 703 31.40 -3.56 -26.13
N ASP A 704 31.30 -3.09 -27.37
CA ASP A 704 32.46 -2.74 -28.19
C ASP A 704 33.27 -1.59 -27.54
N VAL A 705 32.59 -0.54 -27.04
CA VAL A 705 33.21 0.55 -26.27
C VAL A 705 33.85 0.02 -24.98
N GLN A 706 33.15 -0.84 -24.22
CA GLN A 706 33.66 -1.41 -22.98
C GLN A 706 34.92 -2.26 -23.21
N ARG A 707 34.94 -3.07 -24.28
CA ARG A 707 36.14 -3.85 -24.68
C ARG A 707 37.30 -2.92 -25.02
N THR A 708 37.06 -1.87 -25.79
CA THR A 708 38.07 -0.86 -26.13
C THR A 708 38.58 -0.13 -24.87
N MET A 709 37.73 0.14 -23.87
CA MET A 709 38.15 0.68 -22.57
C MET A 709 39.08 -0.27 -21.81
N ALA A 710 38.73 -1.56 -21.73
CA ALA A 710 39.56 -2.56 -21.06
C ALA A 710 40.93 -2.71 -21.75
N GLU A 711 40.95 -2.66 -23.08
CA GLU A 711 42.17 -2.64 -23.88
C GLU A 711 43.03 -1.39 -23.64
N ALA A 712 42.41 -0.22 -23.48
CA ALA A 712 43.11 1.01 -23.12
C ALA A 712 43.71 0.93 -21.71
N ASP A 713 42.97 0.39 -20.73
CA ASP A 713 43.46 0.18 -19.36
C ASP A 713 44.63 -0.83 -19.33
N ALA A 714 44.59 -1.89 -20.15
CA ALA A 714 45.70 -2.83 -20.30
C ALA A 714 46.94 -2.17 -20.92
N LEU A 715 46.75 -1.29 -21.92
CA LEU A 715 47.84 -0.51 -22.50
C LEU A 715 48.47 0.43 -21.47
N VAL A 716 47.68 1.12 -20.65
CA VAL A 716 48.19 1.98 -19.57
C VAL A 716 49.03 1.17 -18.58
N LYS A 717 48.56 0.00 -18.14
CA LYS A 717 49.34 -0.87 -17.25
C LYS A 717 50.68 -1.28 -17.86
N PHE A 718 50.69 -1.62 -19.15
CA PHE A 718 51.90 -1.95 -19.87
C PHE A 718 52.87 -0.75 -19.94
N LEU A 719 52.37 0.44 -20.27
CA LEU A 719 53.18 1.67 -20.30
C LEU A 719 53.76 1.99 -18.91
N ASP A 720 52.93 1.91 -17.86
CA ASP A 720 53.35 2.17 -16.47
C ASP A 720 54.46 1.22 -16.03
N GLN A 721 54.34 -0.07 -16.38
CA GLN A 721 55.37 -1.06 -16.08
C GLN A 721 56.68 -0.76 -16.82
N ASN A 722 56.62 -0.45 -18.12
CA ASN A 722 57.82 -0.15 -18.92
C ASN A 722 58.47 1.19 -18.52
N ILE A 723 57.68 2.20 -18.11
CA ILE A 723 58.18 3.47 -17.57
C ILE A 723 58.97 3.22 -16.28
N LYS A 724 58.41 2.41 -15.38
CA LYS A 724 59.05 2.06 -14.10
C LYS A 724 60.32 1.22 -14.28
N GLU A 725 60.37 0.35 -15.28
CA GLU A 725 61.55 -0.49 -15.55
C GLU A 725 62.71 0.28 -16.21
N ASN A 726 62.47 1.46 -16.81
CA ASN A 726 63.45 2.21 -17.60
C ASN A 726 63.70 3.67 -17.12
N GLU A 727 63.47 3.97 -15.84
CA GLU A 727 63.32 5.32 -15.23
C GLU A 727 64.28 6.46 -15.68
N THR A 728 65.44 6.17 -16.28
CA THR A 728 66.46 7.16 -16.68
C THR A 728 66.75 7.23 -18.20
N SER A 729 65.94 6.61 -19.06
CA SER A 729 66.18 6.56 -20.51
C SER A 729 65.31 7.54 -21.33
N LEU A 730 65.79 7.95 -22.51
CA LEU A 730 65.00 8.72 -23.51
C LEU A 730 63.73 7.96 -23.96
N ALA A 731 63.73 6.63 -23.86
CA ALA A 731 62.54 5.81 -24.13
C ALA A 731 61.42 6.08 -23.12
N THR A 732 61.76 6.43 -21.87
CA THR A 732 60.80 6.71 -20.81
C THR A 732 60.03 8.01 -21.04
N GLU A 733 60.69 9.06 -21.51
CA GLU A 733 60.02 10.31 -21.90
C GLU A 733 59.00 10.06 -23.02
N THR A 734 59.38 9.24 -24.01
CA THR A 734 58.49 8.86 -25.11
C THR A 734 57.26 8.08 -24.62
N LEU A 735 57.46 7.12 -23.70
CA LEU A 735 56.36 6.36 -23.10
C LEU A 735 55.44 7.22 -22.24
N GLN A 736 55.99 8.23 -21.53
CA GLN A 736 55.19 9.18 -20.74
C GLN A 736 54.31 10.07 -21.64
N VAL A 737 54.81 10.53 -22.78
CA VAL A 737 54.01 11.27 -23.78
C VAL A 737 52.87 10.40 -24.30
N LEU A 738 53.15 9.16 -24.70
CA LEU A 738 52.10 8.24 -25.15
C LEU A 738 51.08 7.92 -24.05
N ARG A 739 51.53 7.79 -22.80
CA ARG A 739 50.63 7.61 -21.65
C ARG A 739 49.70 8.81 -21.46
N SER A 740 50.21 10.03 -21.61
CA SER A 740 49.43 11.27 -21.48
C SER A 740 48.35 11.44 -22.55
N GLU A 741 48.46 10.75 -23.68
CA GLU A 741 47.38 10.70 -24.68
C GLU A 741 46.21 9.80 -24.27
N ILE A 742 46.42 8.93 -23.28
CA ILE A 742 45.44 7.95 -22.81
C ILE A 742 44.81 8.39 -21.49
N VAL A 743 45.64 8.85 -20.55
CA VAL A 743 45.26 9.18 -19.18
C VAL A 743 45.14 10.70 -19.02
N THR A 744 43.95 11.17 -18.67
CA THR A 744 43.71 12.56 -18.31
C THR A 744 44.51 12.93 -17.06
N ALA A 745 45.14 14.11 -17.08
CA ALA A 745 45.87 14.65 -15.94
C ALA A 745 44.94 14.86 -14.72
N GLU A 746 45.50 14.80 -13.52
CA GLU A 746 44.74 15.13 -12.31
C GLU A 746 44.45 16.63 -12.23
N GLY A 747 43.22 16.99 -11.86
CA GLY A 747 42.79 18.38 -11.70
C GLY A 747 41.35 18.60 -12.12
N ARG A 748 40.79 19.78 -11.81
CA ARG A 748 39.46 20.17 -12.28
C ARG A 748 39.52 20.57 -13.75
N TYR A 749 38.55 20.09 -14.55
CA TYR A 749 38.36 20.44 -15.95
C TYR A 749 39.60 20.25 -16.85
N GLN A 750 40.40 19.21 -16.58
CA GLN A 750 41.51 18.83 -17.45
C GLN A 750 40.97 18.31 -18.79
N THR A 751 41.73 18.48 -19.87
CA THR A 751 41.33 18.00 -21.21
C THR A 751 41.13 16.48 -21.16
N PRO A 752 39.92 15.95 -21.44
CA PRO A 752 39.69 14.52 -21.34
C PRO A 752 40.39 13.76 -22.45
N MET A 753 41.24 12.81 -22.06
CA MET A 753 42.03 11.96 -22.96
C MET A 753 41.27 10.68 -23.32
N LEU A 754 41.90 9.77 -24.09
CA LEU A 754 41.23 8.60 -24.67
C LEU A 754 40.35 7.83 -23.67
N ARG A 755 40.84 7.54 -22.47
CA ARG A 755 40.09 6.76 -21.46
C ARG A 755 38.82 7.47 -21.00
N ASP A 756 38.89 8.78 -20.78
CA ASP A 756 37.74 9.56 -20.33
C ASP A 756 36.76 9.83 -21.47
N GLN A 757 37.24 9.97 -22.71
CA GLN A 757 36.40 10.07 -23.90
C GLN A 757 35.63 8.76 -24.16
N LEU A 758 36.27 7.61 -24.00
CA LEU A 758 35.59 6.31 -24.07
C LEU A 758 34.56 6.15 -22.95
N ARG A 759 34.91 6.57 -21.72
CA ARG A 759 33.95 6.58 -20.60
C ARG A 759 32.76 7.49 -20.88
N TYR A 760 32.99 8.67 -21.43
CA TYR A 760 31.93 9.61 -21.81
C TYR A 760 31.01 9.00 -22.87
N LEU A 761 31.58 8.37 -23.91
CA LEU A 761 30.81 7.67 -24.94
C LEU A 761 29.99 6.51 -24.36
N SER A 762 30.60 5.70 -23.49
CA SER A 762 29.91 4.61 -22.78
C SER A 762 28.72 5.11 -21.98
N ASN A 763 28.91 6.18 -21.21
CA ASN A 763 27.84 6.79 -20.40
C ASN A 763 26.73 7.35 -21.29
N MET A 764 27.08 8.07 -22.36
CA MET A 764 26.12 8.62 -23.33
C MET A 764 25.24 7.53 -23.95
N ILE A 765 25.83 6.39 -24.30
CA ILE A 765 25.10 5.25 -24.87
C ILE A 765 24.15 4.65 -23.82
N ASP A 766 24.54 4.58 -22.55
CA ASP A 766 23.82 3.87 -21.50
C ASP A 766 22.77 4.70 -20.73
N GLN A 767 22.57 5.99 -21.00
CA GLN A 767 21.59 6.80 -20.25
C GLN A 767 20.12 6.41 -20.48
N ALA A 768 19.78 6.04 -21.72
CA ALA A 768 18.41 5.74 -22.14
C ALA A 768 18.37 4.53 -23.06
N ASP A 769 17.22 3.90 -23.20
CA ASP A 769 17.00 2.90 -24.23
C ASP A 769 16.71 3.61 -25.55
N GLN A 770 17.59 3.40 -26.54
CA GLN A 770 17.63 4.19 -27.77
C GLN A 770 18.29 3.43 -28.91
N LEU A 771 18.01 3.84 -30.15
CA LEU A 771 18.90 3.60 -31.28
C LEU A 771 20.08 4.57 -31.15
N PRO A 772 21.35 4.10 -31.01
CA PRO A 772 22.48 5.01 -30.97
C PRO A 772 22.54 5.85 -32.25
N GLY A 773 22.74 7.15 -32.09
CA GLY A 773 22.92 8.07 -33.22
C GLY A 773 24.19 7.75 -34.01
N LYS A 774 24.24 8.18 -35.28
CA LYS A 774 25.42 8.01 -36.16
C LYS A 774 26.71 8.50 -35.50
N ASP A 775 26.67 9.64 -34.81
CA ASP A 775 27.83 10.23 -34.15
C ASP A 775 28.41 9.33 -33.06
N ALA A 776 27.61 8.48 -32.42
CA ALA A 776 28.12 7.53 -31.44
C ALA A 776 29.01 6.46 -32.10
N PHE A 777 28.60 5.97 -33.28
CA PHE A 777 29.38 5.02 -34.07
C PHE A 777 30.64 5.68 -34.64
N ASP A 778 30.50 6.85 -35.28
CA ASP A 778 31.64 7.60 -35.81
C ASP A 778 32.66 7.93 -34.71
N ARG A 779 32.18 8.31 -33.52
CA ARG A 779 33.03 8.60 -32.37
C ARG A 779 33.72 7.34 -31.85
N TYR A 780 33.02 6.21 -31.78
CA TYR A 780 33.64 4.94 -31.43
C TYR A 780 34.77 4.58 -32.40
N ASP A 781 34.52 4.63 -33.70
CA ASP A 781 35.50 4.28 -34.73
C ASP A 781 36.75 5.17 -34.62
N LEU A 782 36.58 6.47 -34.39
CA LEU A 782 37.68 7.40 -34.18
C LEU A 782 38.53 7.06 -32.94
N LEU A 783 37.88 6.81 -31.79
CA LEU A 783 38.57 6.50 -30.53
C LEU A 783 39.25 5.12 -30.59
N HIS A 784 38.60 4.14 -31.20
CA HIS A 784 39.15 2.81 -31.41
C HIS A 784 40.36 2.84 -32.35
N ALA A 785 40.28 3.59 -33.47
CA ALA A 785 41.42 3.79 -34.36
C ALA A 785 42.60 4.46 -33.65
N LYS A 786 42.33 5.47 -32.80
CA LYS A 786 43.38 6.10 -31.97
C LYS A 786 44.04 5.10 -31.01
N LEU A 787 43.27 4.22 -30.37
CA LEU A 787 43.83 3.17 -29.51
C LEU A 787 44.73 2.21 -30.29
N LEU A 788 44.29 1.77 -31.47
CA LEU A 788 45.06 0.86 -32.32
C LEU A 788 46.38 1.49 -32.77
N ASP A 789 46.38 2.79 -33.10
CA ASP A 789 47.61 3.51 -33.44
C ASP A 789 48.59 3.56 -32.25
N LEU A 790 48.12 3.95 -31.06
CA LEU A 790 48.94 3.99 -29.84
C LEU A 790 49.53 2.60 -29.51
N LYS A 791 48.74 1.53 -29.64
CA LYS A 791 49.21 0.15 -29.45
C LYS A 791 50.34 -0.21 -30.43
N ARG A 792 50.24 0.21 -31.71
CA ARG A 792 51.28 -0.04 -32.73
C ARG A 792 52.57 0.70 -32.40
N GLN A 793 52.49 1.95 -31.93
CA GLN A 793 53.67 2.75 -31.60
C GLN A 793 54.55 2.10 -30.52
N VAL A 794 53.97 1.34 -29.58
CA VAL A 794 54.70 0.64 -28.51
C VAL A 794 54.87 -0.86 -28.70
N ARG A 795 54.55 -1.38 -29.90
CA ARG A 795 54.59 -2.82 -30.22
C ARG A 795 53.87 -3.68 -29.16
N PHE A 796 52.69 -3.24 -28.75
CA PHE A 796 51.91 -3.93 -27.73
C PHE A 796 51.65 -5.41 -28.14
N PRO A 797 51.85 -6.39 -27.25
CA PRO A 797 51.68 -7.80 -27.59
C PRO A 797 50.26 -8.13 -28.10
N GLY A 798 50.14 -8.96 -29.13
CA GLY A 798 48.84 -9.47 -29.61
C GLY A 798 48.17 -8.66 -30.73
N ILE A 799 48.83 -7.66 -31.31
CA ILE A 799 48.36 -7.01 -32.55
C ILE A 799 48.62 -7.97 -33.71
N ALA A 800 47.58 -8.55 -34.31
CA ALA A 800 47.71 -9.27 -35.57
C ALA A 800 48.28 -8.30 -36.63
N LYS A 801 49.38 -8.71 -37.27
CA LYS A 801 50.13 -7.90 -38.25
C LYS A 801 49.30 -7.55 -39.47
#